data_AF-A0A2N1C1U6-F1
#
_entry.id   AF-A0A2N1C1U6-F1
#
_cell.length_a   1.000
_cell.length_b   1.000
_cell.length_c   1.000
_cell.angle_alpha   90.00
_cell.angle_beta   90.00
_cell.angle_gamma   90.00
#
_symmetry.space_group_name_H-M   'P 1'
#
loop_
_entity.id
_entity.type
_entity.pdbx_description
1 polymer ?
#
loop_
_entity_poly.entity_id
_entity_poly.type
_entity_poly.pdbx_seq_one_letter_code
_entity_poly.pdbx_strand_id
1 'polypeptide(L)'
;MTKLSRLISKIPLSLRILLAMMIGLTLGAQSSTVYIGVNELANAFVMLLQMTALPYIALSLIVGIGSLSPTKVTNTLKITLVILMALLTVVLGFILLAPIAFPNWVSADFYSLNTISTTPEFDIISLFIPTNPFYALANGLIPSVVMFSIFIGIGLMQVKTKKSTLSVLNGLNKAVVNVSNMVMRFAPVGIFCIAQRAAATINSEQLDGLQVYIVTAAVLVFLLTFIVLPAIVATITPFSYRQILVSSRQAMITAFATGSFFIVIPIIVEKTKQLIEQLSTAENGNKLIKADASNMPSIIVPISFSLPVGGKLLALLFTLFAAWFSGSQVSSSDYLQLLVAGIPQLFGTTTLAIPSLLDIFNVPGSLFDLFLVAENIIVGRFSALLSVIFSVSLVLLIATSMLKKFTFKWRSFSVYLTILPIISIIAFISLRFTFDAISYQYQGYSKFIERDFILLDVKAKVLPEPELNVDKTMLNVPVLQRIAQRGFIRVGYFRDDLPYTFHNNEGKLVGFDIEIINLLADDLGVSIEFVRIYHNQAKQLLSSGYLDMTTGMPVTPHNMKQYTLTVPYSSQSMAFLVKEERRKEFSDWQSIFSREDLIIGIPEIFYSENIVRRYFEKNTVWEISTPRLFFKEEYENIDAMLFGAATASAWTLINPEYTVIVPKPARPELSMAFAINTDDNAFEIYLRNWIFMMKQNNSIDQLFHYWIAGKKPTTFLDISKQAIRKETLHD
;
A
#
# COMPACT_ATOMS: atom_id res chain seq x y z
N MET A 1 44.84 1.82 17.11
CA MET A 1 43.41 1.68 17.44
C MET A 1 42.97 2.32 18.77
N THR A 2 43.85 2.62 19.73
CA THR A 2 43.49 3.06 21.10
C THR A 2 43.21 4.56 21.30
N LYS A 3 43.72 5.46 20.45
CA LYS A 3 43.39 6.90 20.51
C LYS A 3 42.03 7.23 19.88
N LEU A 4 41.70 6.59 18.76
CA LEU A 4 40.42 6.82 18.05
C LEU A 4 39.22 6.30 18.85
N SER A 5 39.33 5.12 19.48
CA SER A 5 38.27 4.58 20.34
C SER A 5 38.02 5.43 21.59
N ARG A 6 39.06 6.07 22.16
CA ARG A 6 38.95 7.02 23.27
C ARG A 6 38.36 8.38 22.87
N LEU A 7 38.53 8.81 21.63
CA LEU A 7 37.89 10.03 21.12
C LEU A 7 36.39 9.78 20.85
N ILE A 8 36.08 8.66 20.22
CA ILE A 8 34.70 8.24 19.92
C ILE A 8 33.92 8.02 21.22
N SER A 9 34.54 7.46 22.27
CA SER A 9 33.87 7.21 23.55
C SER A 9 33.39 8.47 24.29
N LYS A 10 33.93 9.66 23.98
CA LYS A 10 33.51 10.95 24.56
C LYS A 10 32.29 11.58 23.87
N ILE A 11 31.92 11.12 22.67
CA ILE A 11 30.80 11.65 21.91
C ILE A 11 29.48 11.05 22.45
N PRO A 12 28.40 11.82 22.67
CA PRO A 12 27.10 11.28 23.07
C PRO A 12 26.59 10.20 22.10
N LEU A 13 25.99 9.13 22.63
CA LEU A 13 25.49 8.01 21.81
C LEU A 13 24.55 8.48 20.68
N SER A 14 23.69 9.45 20.96
CA SER A 14 22.78 10.05 19.99
C SER A 14 23.50 10.67 18.79
N LEU A 15 24.64 11.34 19.02
CA LEU A 15 25.42 11.95 17.95
C LEU A 15 26.16 10.89 17.13
N ARG A 16 26.64 9.81 17.77
CA ARG A 16 27.24 8.68 17.04
C ARG A 16 26.24 8.01 16.10
N ILE A 17 25.00 7.83 16.57
CA ILE A 17 23.91 7.26 15.78
C ILE A 17 23.62 8.15 14.57
N LEU A 18 23.47 9.46 14.76
CA LEU A 18 23.22 10.40 13.66
C LEU A 18 24.36 10.43 12.65
N LEU A 19 25.61 10.47 13.11
CA LEU A 19 26.78 10.42 12.22
C LEU A 19 26.82 9.11 11.43
N ALA A 20 26.61 7.96 12.10
CA ALA A 20 26.60 6.67 11.43
C ALA A 20 25.46 6.55 10.39
N MET A 21 24.28 7.08 10.71
CA MET A 21 23.15 7.16 9.79
C MET A 21 23.50 8.02 8.57
N MET A 22 24.06 9.22 8.77
CA MET A 22 24.45 10.11 7.68
C MET A 22 25.48 9.46 6.77
N ILE A 23 26.53 8.85 7.32
CA ILE A 23 27.55 8.16 6.55
C ILE A 23 26.94 6.99 5.76
N GLY A 24 26.05 6.21 6.39
CA GLY A 24 25.33 5.12 5.75
C GLY A 24 24.47 5.60 4.56
N LEU A 25 23.67 6.65 4.76
CA LEU A 25 22.86 7.26 3.70
C LEU A 25 23.73 7.77 2.54
N THR A 26 24.84 8.46 2.83
CA THR A 26 25.71 9.00 1.77
C THR A 26 26.39 7.91 0.95
N LEU A 27 26.87 6.83 1.59
CA LEU A 27 27.50 5.72 0.87
C LEU A 27 26.46 4.87 0.12
N GLY A 28 25.26 4.73 0.69
CA GLY A 28 24.16 4.05 0.02
C GLY A 28 23.66 4.82 -1.20
N ALA A 29 23.54 6.15 -1.13
CA ALA A 29 23.12 6.96 -2.26
C ALA A 29 24.13 6.96 -3.42
N GLN A 30 25.42 6.77 -3.14
CA GLN A 30 26.47 6.64 -4.16
C GLN A 30 26.59 5.22 -4.74
N SER A 31 25.98 4.23 -4.10
CA SER A 31 26.08 2.82 -4.47
C SER A 31 24.74 2.30 -4.98
N SER A 32 24.70 1.81 -6.22
CA SER A 32 23.52 1.12 -6.77
C SER A 32 23.31 -0.29 -6.19
N THR A 33 24.20 -0.75 -5.31
CA THR A 33 24.12 -2.08 -4.68
C THR A 33 24.38 -2.01 -3.18
N VAL A 34 23.78 -2.95 -2.43
CA VAL A 34 24.03 -3.13 -1.00
C VAL A 34 25.37 -3.84 -0.82
N TYR A 35 26.26 -3.31 0.02
CA TYR A 35 27.56 -3.95 0.26
C TYR A 35 27.39 -5.32 0.93
N ILE A 36 28.32 -6.22 0.64
CA ILE A 36 28.34 -7.58 1.19
C ILE A 36 28.34 -7.52 2.73
N GLY A 37 27.45 -8.27 3.37
CA GLY A 37 27.31 -8.34 4.83
C GLY A 37 26.52 -7.19 5.48
N VAL A 38 26.24 -6.10 4.76
CA VAL A 38 25.44 -4.98 5.31
C VAL A 38 24.00 -5.42 5.61
N ASN A 39 23.37 -6.18 4.70
CA ASN A 39 22.00 -6.64 4.90
C ASN A 39 21.87 -7.55 6.12
N GLU A 40 22.80 -8.50 6.28
CA GLU A 40 22.81 -9.43 7.43
C GLU A 40 23.03 -8.70 8.75
N LEU A 41 23.97 -7.74 8.78
CA LEU A 41 24.20 -6.93 9.99
C LEU A 41 23.00 -6.03 10.33
N ALA A 42 22.34 -5.45 9.32
CA ALA A 42 21.12 -4.68 9.53
C ALA A 42 20.00 -5.56 10.11
N ASN A 43 19.77 -6.73 9.54
CA ASN A 43 18.76 -7.69 10.00
C ASN A 43 19.08 -8.18 11.42
N ALA A 44 20.31 -8.62 11.67
CA ALA A 44 20.75 -9.06 12.99
C ALA A 44 20.54 -7.98 14.05
N PHE A 45 20.83 -6.72 13.75
CA PHE A 45 20.61 -5.62 14.67
C PHE A 45 19.13 -5.39 14.98
N VAL A 46 18.25 -5.41 13.96
CA VAL A 46 16.80 -5.30 14.15
C VAL A 46 16.27 -6.47 14.98
N MET A 47 16.71 -7.70 14.68
CA MET A 47 16.31 -8.91 15.42
C MET A 47 16.74 -8.85 16.89
N LEU A 48 17.96 -8.40 17.19
CA LEU A 48 18.44 -8.22 18.57
C LEU A 48 17.59 -7.22 19.36
N LEU A 49 17.11 -6.16 18.70
CA LEU A 49 16.24 -5.17 19.33
C LEU A 49 14.83 -5.72 19.56
N GLN A 50 14.25 -6.40 18.56
CA GLN A 50 12.93 -7.04 18.66
C GLN A 50 12.89 -8.14 19.73
N MET A 51 13.97 -8.90 19.87
CA MET A 51 14.13 -9.95 20.90
C MET A 51 13.90 -9.41 22.31
N THR A 52 14.29 -8.16 22.59
CA THR A 52 14.11 -7.54 23.92
C THR A 52 12.76 -6.85 24.09
N ALA A 53 12.15 -6.35 23.02
CA ALA A 53 10.96 -5.51 23.08
C ALA A 53 9.70 -6.29 23.50
N LEU A 54 9.45 -7.48 22.92
CA LEU A 54 8.23 -8.25 23.23
C LEU A 54 8.21 -8.80 24.67
N PRO A 55 9.29 -9.44 25.18
CA PRO A 55 9.34 -9.87 26.58
C PRO A 55 9.23 -8.67 27.54
N TYR A 56 9.84 -7.54 27.18
CA TYR A 56 9.74 -6.31 27.96
C TYR A 56 8.30 -5.83 28.07
N ILE A 57 7.54 -5.77 26.98
CA ILE A 57 6.13 -5.35 26.97
C ILE A 57 5.31 -6.22 27.92
N ALA A 58 5.42 -7.55 27.78
CA ALA A 58 4.66 -8.49 28.61
C ALA A 58 5.00 -8.31 30.11
N LEU A 59 6.29 -8.32 30.46
CA LEU A 59 6.73 -8.14 31.84
C LEU A 59 6.38 -6.76 32.40
N SER A 60 6.54 -5.71 31.61
CA SER A 60 6.27 -4.32 31.99
C SER A 60 4.79 -4.13 32.32
N LEU A 61 3.88 -4.69 31.52
CA LEU A 61 2.45 -4.61 31.76
C LEU A 61 2.02 -5.43 32.98
N ILE A 62 2.50 -6.67 33.11
CA ILE A 62 2.17 -7.54 34.25
C ILE A 62 2.66 -6.89 35.55
N VAL A 63 3.91 -6.41 35.60
CA VAL A 63 4.48 -5.74 36.78
C VAL A 63 3.80 -4.41 37.05
N GLY A 64 3.62 -3.59 36.01
CA GLY A 64 3.03 -2.25 36.10
C GLY A 64 1.62 -2.32 36.68
N ILE A 65 0.73 -3.10 36.06
CA ILE A 65 -0.67 -3.23 36.46
C ILE A 65 -0.80 -3.98 37.79
N GLY A 66 -0.05 -5.08 37.97
CA GLY A 66 -0.07 -5.86 39.21
C GLY A 66 0.42 -5.08 40.45
N SER A 67 1.22 -4.03 40.25
CA SER A 67 1.67 -3.14 41.32
C SER A 67 0.62 -2.13 41.80
N LEU A 68 -0.44 -1.89 41.02
CA LEU A 68 -1.47 -0.90 41.34
C LEU A 68 -2.40 -1.33 42.47
N SER A 69 -3.10 -0.35 43.05
CA SER A 69 -4.15 -0.58 44.06
C SER A 69 -5.54 -0.78 43.39
N PRO A 70 -6.35 -1.78 43.82
CA PRO A 70 -7.65 -2.08 43.21
C PRO A 70 -8.66 -0.93 43.19
N THR A 71 -8.62 -0.05 44.20
CA THR A 71 -9.63 1.00 44.43
C THR A 71 -9.47 2.25 43.55
N LYS A 72 -8.40 2.35 42.74
CA LYS A 72 -8.11 3.54 41.90
C LYS A 72 -8.07 3.28 40.40
N VAL A 73 -8.18 2.03 39.95
CA VAL A 73 -8.04 1.66 38.52
C VAL A 73 -9.09 2.34 37.65
N THR A 74 -10.36 2.32 38.07
CA THR A 74 -11.49 2.83 37.27
C THR A 74 -11.39 4.33 36.99
N ASN A 75 -10.99 5.14 37.97
CA ASN A 75 -10.84 6.58 37.80
C ASN A 75 -9.61 6.93 36.93
N THR A 76 -8.51 6.21 37.12
CA THR A 76 -7.31 6.38 36.29
C THR A 76 -7.59 6.02 34.82
N LEU A 77 -8.36 4.96 34.57
CA LEU A 77 -8.76 4.57 33.21
C LEU A 77 -9.61 5.65 32.53
N LYS A 78 -10.59 6.23 33.23
CA LYS A 78 -11.43 7.32 32.68
C LYS A 78 -10.58 8.52 32.27
N ILE A 79 -9.67 8.96 33.14
CA ILE A 79 -8.77 10.09 32.85
C ILE A 79 -7.85 9.77 31.67
N THR A 80 -7.26 8.57 31.64
CA THR A 80 -6.43 8.11 30.52
C THR A 80 -7.19 8.15 29.21
N LEU A 81 -8.45 7.68 29.17
CA LEU A 81 -9.28 7.70 27.96
C LEU A 81 -9.56 9.14 27.50
N VAL A 82 -9.90 10.04 28.42
CA VAL A 82 -10.16 11.45 28.08
C VAL A 82 -8.90 12.12 27.49
N ILE A 83 -7.74 11.96 28.13
CA ILE A 83 -6.47 12.53 27.64
C ILE A 83 -6.08 11.91 26.28
N LEU A 84 -6.26 10.60 26.13
CA LEU A 84 -6.03 9.89 24.88
C LEU A 84 -6.88 10.45 23.75
N MET A 85 -8.19 10.57 23.96
CA MET A 85 -9.14 11.10 22.96
C MET A 85 -8.83 12.56 22.62
N ALA A 86 -8.44 13.37 23.60
CA ALA A 86 -8.04 14.77 23.37
C ALA A 86 -6.78 14.86 22.48
N LEU A 87 -5.72 14.09 22.80
CA LEU A 87 -4.50 14.05 21.98
C LEU A 87 -4.77 13.48 20.58
N LEU A 88 -5.59 12.44 20.49
CA LEU A 88 -5.99 11.84 19.21
C LEU A 88 -6.72 12.86 18.34
N THR A 89 -7.67 13.60 18.91
CA THR A 89 -8.41 14.66 18.20
C THR A 89 -7.48 15.74 17.66
N VAL A 90 -6.48 16.16 18.44
CA VAL A 90 -5.48 17.13 17.98
C VAL A 90 -4.71 16.58 16.79
N VAL A 91 -4.14 15.38 16.90
CA VAL A 91 -3.34 14.78 15.80
C VAL A 91 -4.18 14.60 14.54
N LEU A 92 -5.42 14.09 14.68
CA LEU A 92 -6.36 13.94 13.57
C LEU A 92 -6.69 15.30 12.94
N GLY A 93 -6.92 16.34 13.73
CA GLY A 93 -7.18 17.69 13.20
C GLY A 93 -6.08 18.17 12.25
N PHE A 94 -4.81 18.00 12.61
CA PHE A 94 -3.70 18.36 11.72
C PHE A 94 -3.57 17.43 10.50
N ILE A 95 -3.86 16.14 10.65
CA ILE A 95 -3.88 15.20 9.51
C ILE A 95 -4.96 15.59 8.50
N LEU A 96 -6.16 15.95 8.97
CA LEU A 96 -7.27 16.34 8.10
C LEU A 96 -7.07 17.70 7.42
N LEU A 97 -6.18 18.55 7.96
CA LEU A 97 -5.76 19.81 7.32
C LEU A 97 -4.65 19.61 6.28
N ALA A 98 -3.89 18.52 6.35
CA ALA A 98 -2.74 18.30 5.45
C ALA A 98 -3.10 18.24 3.94
N PRO A 99 -4.29 17.76 3.51
CA PRO A 99 -4.68 17.82 2.09
C PRO A 99 -4.76 19.23 1.49
N ILE A 100 -4.75 20.30 2.30
CA ILE A 100 -4.59 21.69 1.81
C ILE A 100 -3.29 21.85 1.01
N ALA A 101 -2.28 21.04 1.31
CA ALA A 101 -1.00 21.03 0.59
C ALA A 101 -1.08 20.42 -0.81
N PHE A 102 -2.15 19.68 -1.13
CA PHE A 102 -2.23 18.94 -2.39
C PHE A 102 -2.66 19.87 -3.54
N PRO A 103 -1.87 19.96 -4.64
CA PRO A 103 -2.20 20.81 -5.79
C PRO A 103 -3.37 20.28 -6.62
N ASN A 104 -3.78 21.00 -7.67
CA ASN A 104 -4.71 20.41 -8.64
C ASN A 104 -3.96 19.33 -9.45
N TRP A 105 -4.51 18.13 -9.55
CA TRP A 105 -3.81 16.97 -10.11
C TRP A 105 -4.71 16.21 -11.07
N VAL A 106 -4.14 15.82 -12.21
CA VAL A 106 -4.78 14.98 -13.22
C VAL A 106 -3.92 13.73 -13.37
N SER A 107 -4.51 12.56 -13.15
CA SER A 107 -3.82 11.28 -13.24
C SER A 107 -4.74 10.20 -13.77
N ALA A 108 -4.11 9.22 -14.40
CA ALA A 108 -4.67 7.94 -14.74
C ALA A 108 -3.56 6.91 -14.57
N ASP A 109 -3.91 5.76 -14.01
CA ASP A 109 -2.97 4.70 -13.67
C ASP A 109 -3.21 3.46 -14.55
N PHE A 110 -2.13 2.69 -14.74
CA PHE A 110 -2.23 1.35 -15.30
C PHE A 110 -3.01 0.43 -14.35
N TYR A 111 -3.55 -0.66 -14.91
CA TYR A 111 -4.31 -1.64 -14.14
C TYR A 111 -3.43 -2.33 -13.08
N SER A 112 -4.00 -2.61 -11.90
CA SER A 112 -3.33 -3.40 -10.87
C SER A 112 -4.21 -4.52 -10.35
N LEU A 113 -3.63 -5.72 -10.25
CA LEU A 113 -4.26 -6.92 -9.71
C LEU A 113 -4.76 -6.73 -8.27
N ASN A 114 -4.11 -5.87 -7.47
CA ASN A 114 -4.51 -5.59 -6.10
C ASN A 114 -5.80 -4.76 -5.99
N THR A 115 -6.28 -4.20 -7.10
CA THR A 115 -7.51 -3.37 -7.14
C THR A 115 -8.78 -4.19 -6.90
N ILE A 116 -8.70 -5.53 -7.00
CA ILE A 116 -9.87 -6.43 -6.93
C ILE A 116 -9.75 -7.48 -5.82
N SER A 117 -8.63 -7.50 -5.08
CA SER A 117 -8.47 -8.43 -3.95
C SER A 117 -9.56 -8.20 -2.92
N THR A 118 -10.42 -9.19 -2.70
CA THR A 118 -11.39 -9.19 -1.61
C THR A 118 -10.63 -8.96 -0.31
N THR A 119 -10.84 -7.81 0.30
CA THR A 119 -10.26 -7.44 1.58
C THR A 119 -10.52 -8.57 2.57
N PRO A 120 -9.50 -9.24 3.15
CA PRO A 120 -9.75 -10.24 4.17
C PRO A 120 -10.56 -9.59 5.29
N GLU A 121 -11.64 -10.26 5.73
CA GLU A 121 -12.47 -9.75 6.83
C GLU A 121 -11.58 -9.47 8.04
N PHE A 122 -11.50 -8.19 8.42
CA PHE A 122 -10.67 -7.76 9.54
C PHE A 122 -11.34 -8.18 10.85
N ASP A 123 -11.01 -9.37 11.34
CA ASP A 123 -11.51 -9.85 12.62
C ASP A 123 -10.75 -9.21 13.79
N ILE A 124 -11.31 -8.11 14.28
CA ILE A 124 -10.83 -7.36 15.45
C ILE A 124 -10.77 -8.27 16.69
N ILE A 125 -11.66 -9.26 16.82
CA ILE A 125 -11.74 -10.11 18.00
C ILE A 125 -10.51 -10.99 18.09
N SER A 126 -10.15 -11.68 16.99
CA SER A 126 -8.94 -12.51 16.94
C SER A 126 -7.64 -11.70 17.13
N LEU A 127 -7.64 -10.42 16.75
CA LEU A 127 -6.49 -9.53 16.94
C LEU A 127 -6.20 -9.26 18.43
N PHE A 128 -7.25 -9.13 19.25
CA PHE A 128 -7.14 -8.77 20.67
C PHE A 128 -7.22 -9.95 21.64
N ILE A 129 -8.00 -10.97 21.33
CA ILE A 129 -8.29 -12.09 22.24
C ILE A 129 -7.65 -13.37 21.68
N PRO A 130 -6.43 -13.72 22.11
CA PRO A 130 -5.79 -14.94 21.66
C PRO A 130 -6.39 -16.17 22.36
N THR A 131 -6.61 -17.25 21.60
CA THR A 131 -6.88 -18.58 22.19
C THR A 131 -5.64 -19.17 22.86
N ASN A 132 -4.45 -18.75 22.41
CA ASN A 132 -3.16 -19.16 22.97
C ASN A 132 -2.19 -17.96 23.09
N PRO A 133 -1.89 -17.48 24.31
CA PRO A 133 -1.00 -16.34 24.50
C PRO A 133 0.47 -16.63 24.13
N PHE A 134 0.90 -17.90 24.18
CA PHE A 134 2.24 -18.29 23.74
C PHE A 134 2.37 -18.26 22.23
N TYR A 135 1.32 -18.65 21.51
CA TYR A 135 1.26 -18.47 20.06
C TYR A 135 1.32 -16.98 19.69
N ALA A 136 0.58 -16.12 20.41
CA ALA A 136 0.62 -14.68 20.22
C ALA A 136 2.03 -14.09 20.47
N LEU A 137 2.73 -14.58 21.49
CA LEU A 137 4.13 -14.21 21.74
C LEU A 137 5.07 -14.70 20.63
N ALA A 138 4.92 -15.94 20.17
CA ALA A 138 5.78 -16.52 19.14
C ALA A 138 5.61 -15.85 17.77
N ASN A 139 4.38 -15.44 17.42
CA ASN A 139 4.05 -14.82 16.13
C ASN A 139 4.02 -13.29 16.18
N GLY A 140 4.37 -12.67 17.31
CA GLY A 140 4.40 -11.22 17.43
C GLY A 140 3.03 -10.54 17.29
N LEU A 141 1.95 -11.19 17.74
CA LEU A 141 0.61 -10.59 17.80
C LEU A 141 0.51 -9.63 18.98
N ILE A 142 1.07 -8.43 18.81
CA ILE A 142 1.29 -7.50 19.93
C ILE A 142 -0.01 -7.08 20.64
N PRO A 143 -1.13 -6.72 19.96
CA PRO A 143 -2.37 -6.38 20.66
C PRO A 143 -2.88 -7.52 21.57
N SER A 144 -2.81 -8.75 21.09
CA SER A 144 -3.12 -9.96 21.87
C SER A 144 -2.19 -10.13 23.08
N VAL A 145 -0.88 -9.94 22.91
CA VAL A 145 0.09 -10.01 24.02
C VAL A 145 -0.18 -8.94 25.08
N VAL A 146 -0.52 -7.72 24.65
CA VAL A 146 -0.88 -6.61 25.54
C VAL A 146 -2.15 -6.93 26.32
N MET A 147 -3.21 -7.41 25.65
CA MET A 147 -4.48 -7.75 26.29
C MET A 147 -4.30 -8.86 27.34
N PHE A 148 -3.60 -9.94 26.98
CA PHE A 148 -3.27 -11.03 27.92
C PHE A 148 -2.48 -10.51 29.13
N SER A 149 -1.45 -9.70 28.89
CA SER A 149 -0.60 -9.15 29.96
C SER A 149 -1.37 -8.22 30.92
N ILE A 150 -2.35 -7.47 30.40
CA ILE A 150 -3.27 -6.66 31.21
C ILE A 150 -4.10 -7.55 32.15
N PHE A 151 -4.72 -8.61 31.65
CA PHE A 151 -5.53 -9.52 32.48
C PHE A 151 -4.71 -10.23 33.56
N ILE A 152 -3.52 -10.72 33.21
CA ILE A 152 -2.60 -11.31 34.20
C ILE A 152 -2.20 -10.28 35.26
N GLY A 153 -1.90 -9.05 34.85
CA GLY A 153 -1.61 -7.94 35.77
C GLY A 153 -2.78 -7.67 36.74
N ILE A 154 -4.02 -7.59 36.23
CA ILE A 154 -5.22 -7.39 37.05
C ILE A 154 -5.42 -8.56 38.03
N GLY A 155 -5.26 -9.81 37.55
CA GLY A 155 -5.35 -10.99 38.40
C GLY A 155 -4.32 -10.97 39.54
N LEU A 156 -3.08 -10.55 39.25
CA LEU A 156 -2.01 -10.44 40.24
C LEU A 156 -2.30 -9.40 41.33
N MET A 157 -3.15 -8.41 41.07
CA MET A 157 -3.51 -7.39 42.08
C MET A 157 -4.17 -7.98 43.32
N GLN A 158 -4.91 -9.10 43.15
CA GLN A 158 -5.68 -9.78 44.19
C GLN A 158 -4.90 -10.89 44.92
N VAL A 159 -3.71 -11.26 44.41
CA VAL A 159 -2.91 -12.36 44.97
C VAL A 159 -2.25 -11.94 46.28
N LYS A 160 -2.39 -12.77 47.33
CA LYS A 160 -1.80 -12.51 48.66
C LYS A 160 -0.27 -12.41 48.64
N THR A 161 0.39 -13.26 47.86
CA THR A 161 1.86 -13.31 47.72
C THR A 161 2.41 -12.36 46.65
N LYS A 162 1.60 -11.42 46.13
CA LYS A 162 1.99 -10.59 44.98
C LYS A 162 3.32 -9.86 45.12
N LYS A 163 3.71 -9.43 46.33
CA LYS A 163 4.97 -8.72 46.56
C LYS A 163 6.18 -9.55 46.15
N SER A 164 6.19 -10.85 46.48
CA SER A 164 7.28 -11.77 46.11
C SER A 164 7.31 -11.98 44.60
N THR A 165 6.16 -12.30 44.00
CA THR A 165 6.02 -12.49 42.54
C THR A 165 6.45 -11.24 41.77
N LEU A 166 5.98 -10.05 42.16
CA LEU A 166 6.35 -8.79 41.54
C LEU A 166 7.85 -8.51 41.67
N SER A 167 8.48 -8.88 42.78
CA SER A 167 9.93 -8.71 42.94
C SER A 167 10.72 -9.55 41.92
N VAL A 168 10.31 -10.81 41.70
CA VAL A 168 10.93 -11.69 40.70
C VAL A 168 10.70 -11.16 39.29
N LEU A 169 9.46 -10.84 38.94
CA LEU A 169 9.10 -10.32 37.62
C LEU A 169 9.81 -8.99 37.31
N ASN A 170 9.95 -8.12 38.32
CA ASN A 170 10.69 -6.86 38.18
C ASN A 170 12.20 -7.11 38.02
N GLY A 171 12.76 -8.10 38.69
CA GLY A 171 14.15 -8.55 38.47
C GLY A 171 14.37 -9.00 37.03
N LEU A 172 13.44 -9.80 36.50
CA LEU A 172 13.48 -10.26 35.11
C LEU A 172 13.30 -9.11 34.12
N ASN A 173 12.37 -8.17 34.37
CA ASN A 173 12.18 -6.98 33.56
C ASN A 173 13.48 -6.16 33.47
N LYS A 174 14.14 -5.91 34.62
CA LYS A 174 15.44 -5.22 34.67
C LYS A 174 16.53 -5.95 33.90
N ALA A 175 16.54 -7.28 33.92
CA ALA A 175 17.47 -8.07 33.11
C ALA A 175 17.25 -7.81 31.61
N VAL A 176 15.99 -7.79 31.14
CA VAL A 176 15.66 -7.46 29.74
C VAL A 176 16.09 -6.03 29.38
N VAL A 177 15.90 -5.06 30.29
CA VAL A 177 16.39 -3.68 30.09
C VAL A 177 17.92 -3.64 29.97
N ASN A 178 18.65 -4.40 30.79
CA ASN A 178 20.11 -4.48 30.70
C ASN A 178 20.56 -5.06 29.36
N VAL A 179 19.88 -6.09 28.85
CA VAL A 179 20.15 -6.66 27.52
C VAL A 179 19.87 -5.63 26.43
N SER A 180 18.74 -4.91 26.51
CA SER A 180 18.41 -3.83 25.57
C SER A 180 19.49 -2.75 25.55
N ASN A 181 19.96 -2.32 26.72
CA ASN A 181 21.06 -1.37 26.85
C ASN A 181 22.40 -1.91 26.30
N MET A 182 22.63 -3.21 26.35
CA MET A 182 23.81 -3.86 25.74
C MET A 182 23.72 -3.82 24.21
N VAL A 183 22.58 -4.20 23.63
CA VAL A 183 22.32 -4.15 22.19
C VAL A 183 22.48 -2.72 21.67
N MET A 184 22.01 -1.72 22.41
CA MET A 184 22.11 -0.31 22.04
C MET A 184 23.54 0.22 21.94
N ARG A 185 24.55 -0.45 22.51
CA ARG A 185 25.96 -0.07 22.31
C ARG A 185 26.43 -0.32 20.87
N PHE A 186 25.82 -1.29 20.19
CA PHE A 186 26.09 -1.63 18.79
C PHE A 186 25.26 -0.80 17.80
N ALA A 187 24.38 0.08 18.30
CA ALA A 187 23.47 0.87 17.47
C ALA A 187 24.14 1.67 16.35
N PRO A 188 25.31 2.32 16.52
CA PRO A 188 25.95 3.02 15.42
C PRO A 188 26.25 2.12 14.21
N VAL A 189 26.71 0.89 14.45
CA VAL A 189 27.03 -0.05 13.35
C VAL A 189 25.75 -0.56 12.69
N GLY A 190 24.76 -0.99 13.48
CA GLY A 190 23.49 -1.47 12.93
C GLY A 190 22.74 -0.39 12.14
N ILE A 191 22.75 0.85 12.63
CA ILE A 191 22.08 1.98 11.98
C ILE A 191 22.80 2.42 10.71
N PHE A 192 24.14 2.37 10.68
CA PHE A 192 24.90 2.57 9.44
C PHE A 192 24.44 1.57 8.36
N CYS A 193 24.35 0.28 8.71
CA CYS A 193 23.92 -0.77 7.79
C CYS A 193 22.47 -0.56 7.32
N ILE A 194 21.56 -0.23 8.23
CA ILE A 194 20.15 0.07 7.90
C ILE A 194 20.05 1.27 6.95
N ALA A 195 20.81 2.34 7.21
CA ALA A 195 20.81 3.55 6.42
C ALA A 195 21.39 3.31 5.01
N GLN A 196 22.50 2.59 4.91
CA GLN A 196 23.10 2.23 3.62
C GLN A 196 22.17 1.38 2.79
N ARG A 197 21.58 0.33 3.38
CA ARG A 197 20.59 -0.53 2.70
C ARG A 197 19.40 0.29 2.21
N ALA A 198 18.87 1.16 3.07
CA ALA A 198 17.72 1.99 2.72
C ALA A 198 18.04 2.91 1.55
N ALA A 199 19.20 3.57 1.53
CA ALA A 199 19.56 4.48 0.44
C ALA A 199 19.90 3.74 -0.88
N ALA A 200 20.57 2.59 -0.82
CA ALA A 200 20.96 1.82 -2.02
C ALA A 200 19.81 1.08 -2.72
N THR A 201 18.64 0.99 -2.09
CA THR A 201 17.45 0.29 -2.63
C THR A 201 16.38 1.25 -3.17
N ILE A 202 16.65 2.57 -3.16
CA ILE A 202 15.73 3.57 -3.70
C ILE A 202 15.88 3.64 -5.21
N ASN A 203 14.79 3.32 -5.92
CA ASN A 203 14.68 3.59 -7.36
C ASN A 203 14.14 5.02 -7.55
N SER A 204 14.93 5.90 -8.17
CA SER A 204 14.58 7.32 -8.35
C SER A 204 13.29 7.53 -9.15
N GLU A 205 12.97 6.62 -10.07
CA GLU A 205 11.77 6.71 -10.91
C GLU A 205 10.47 6.38 -10.16
N GLN A 206 10.53 5.70 -9.01
CA GLN A 206 9.36 5.42 -8.17
C GLN A 206 8.99 6.59 -7.25
N LEU A 207 9.78 7.68 -7.28
CA LEU A 207 9.57 8.88 -6.46
C LEU A 207 8.68 9.91 -7.16
N ASP A 208 8.44 9.77 -8.47
CA ASP A 208 7.59 10.70 -9.22
C ASP A 208 6.15 10.60 -8.71
N GLY A 209 5.58 11.75 -8.31
CA GLY A 209 4.27 11.84 -7.66
C GLY A 209 4.28 11.58 -6.13
N LEU A 210 5.10 10.64 -5.65
CA LEU A 210 5.19 10.28 -4.23
C LEU A 210 5.79 11.38 -3.34
N GLN A 211 6.54 12.31 -3.94
CA GLN A 211 7.17 13.45 -3.25
C GLN A 211 6.14 14.32 -2.52
N VAL A 212 4.94 14.52 -3.08
CA VAL A 212 3.88 15.32 -2.46
C VAL A 212 3.49 14.71 -1.11
N TYR A 213 3.27 13.40 -1.06
CA TYR A 213 2.99 12.68 0.18
C TYR A 213 4.14 12.76 1.17
N ILE A 214 5.36 12.42 0.73
CA ILE A 214 6.54 12.34 1.61
C ILE A 214 6.83 13.69 2.26
N VAL A 215 6.84 14.77 1.48
CA VAL A 215 7.14 16.12 1.97
C VAL A 215 6.01 16.63 2.86
N THR A 216 4.75 16.41 2.49
CA THR A 216 3.60 16.79 3.32
C THR A 216 3.61 16.06 4.67
N ALA A 217 3.85 14.74 4.65
CA ALA A 217 3.98 13.92 5.85
C ALA A 217 5.17 14.38 6.71
N ALA A 218 6.31 14.74 6.11
CA ALA A 218 7.48 15.25 6.82
C ALA A 218 7.17 16.56 7.55
N VAL A 219 6.53 17.53 6.87
CA VAL A 219 6.15 18.82 7.46
C VAL A 219 5.11 18.62 8.57
N LEU A 220 4.10 17.78 8.34
CA LEU A 220 3.10 17.43 9.34
C LEU A 220 3.74 16.80 10.59
N VAL A 221 4.61 15.81 10.42
CA VAL A 221 5.29 15.13 11.54
C VAL A 221 6.22 16.09 12.26
N PHE A 222 6.90 16.98 11.54
CA PHE A 222 7.73 18.01 12.14
C PHE A 222 6.90 18.96 13.02
N LEU A 223 5.79 19.47 12.50
CA LEU A 223 4.83 20.31 13.24
C LEU A 223 4.33 19.58 14.49
N LEU A 224 3.80 18.36 14.33
CA LEU A 224 3.24 17.60 15.45
C LEU A 224 4.29 17.26 16.51
N THR A 225 5.49 16.84 16.10
CA THR A 225 6.51 16.32 17.02
C THR A 225 7.29 17.42 17.71
N PHE A 226 7.73 18.43 16.99
CA PHE A 226 8.60 19.44 17.58
C PHE A 226 7.82 20.66 18.07
N ILE A 227 6.61 20.91 17.58
CA ILE A 227 5.89 22.15 17.89
C ILE A 227 4.62 21.83 18.71
N VAL A 228 3.66 21.12 18.12
CA VAL A 228 2.30 20.98 18.68
C VAL A 228 2.29 20.16 19.98
N LEU A 229 2.74 18.90 19.94
CA LEU A 229 2.62 18.01 21.11
C LEU A 229 3.44 18.49 22.31
N PRO A 230 4.74 18.86 22.17
CA PRO A 230 5.50 19.39 23.30
C PRO A 230 4.94 20.70 23.84
N ALA A 231 4.39 21.58 22.99
CA ALA A 231 3.78 22.84 23.45
C ALA A 231 2.50 22.60 24.25
N ILE A 232 1.63 21.67 23.82
CA ILE A 232 0.43 21.28 24.58
C ILE A 232 0.82 20.74 25.95
N VAL A 233 1.81 19.84 26.01
CA VAL A 233 2.26 19.28 27.28
C VAL A 233 2.87 20.37 28.16
N ALA A 234 3.70 21.27 27.63
CA ALA A 234 4.35 22.34 28.40
C ALA A 234 3.42 23.45 28.90
N THR A 235 2.22 23.58 28.32
CA THR A 235 1.19 24.53 28.76
C THR A 235 0.26 23.97 29.81
N ILE A 236 0.06 22.64 29.82
CA ILE A 236 -0.84 21.95 30.75
C ILE A 236 -0.08 21.39 31.96
N THR A 237 1.19 21.04 31.79
CA THR A 237 2.04 20.43 32.83
C THR A 237 3.15 21.38 33.30
N PRO A 238 3.75 21.13 34.49
CA PRO A 238 4.87 21.93 34.98
C PRO A 238 6.18 21.67 34.22
N PHE A 239 6.19 20.69 33.31
CA PHE A 239 7.36 20.40 32.49
C PHE A 239 7.61 21.52 31.48
N SER A 240 8.88 21.90 31.35
CA SER A 240 9.29 22.80 30.28
C SER A 240 9.37 22.05 28.94
N TYR A 241 9.13 22.79 27.85
CA TYR A 241 9.32 22.30 26.48
C TYR A 241 10.68 21.59 26.30
N ARG A 242 11.74 22.18 26.85
CA ARG A 242 13.10 21.64 26.78
C ARG A 242 13.23 20.29 27.51
N GLN A 243 12.62 20.13 28.68
CA GLN A 243 12.65 18.86 29.42
C GLN A 243 11.96 17.73 28.63
N ILE A 244 10.82 18.04 28.00
CA ILE A 244 10.08 17.08 27.17
C ILE A 244 10.93 16.61 25.99
N LEU A 245 11.55 17.52 25.25
CA LEU A 245 12.42 17.14 24.13
C LEU A 245 13.70 16.41 24.57
N VAL A 246 14.35 16.86 25.64
CA VAL A 246 15.58 16.22 26.13
C VAL A 246 15.32 14.80 26.61
N SER A 247 14.19 14.56 27.28
CA SER A 247 13.80 13.22 27.76
C SER A 247 13.44 12.26 26.62
N SER A 248 12.83 12.76 25.55
CA SER A 248 12.41 11.96 24.38
C SER A 248 13.51 11.80 23.32
N ARG A 249 14.54 12.66 23.30
CA ARG A 249 15.58 12.72 22.26
C ARG A 249 16.22 11.38 21.92
N GLN A 250 16.62 10.60 22.93
CA GLN A 250 17.29 9.32 22.70
C GLN A 250 16.35 8.34 21.98
N ALA A 251 15.10 8.22 22.45
CA ALA A 251 14.10 7.38 21.82
C ALA A 251 13.73 7.87 20.42
N MET A 252 13.56 9.19 20.21
CA MET A 252 13.23 9.74 18.89
C MET A 252 14.31 9.46 17.85
N ILE A 253 15.59 9.67 18.19
CA ILE A 253 16.71 9.43 17.27
C ILE A 253 16.81 7.94 16.93
N THR A 254 16.71 7.06 17.93
CA THR A 254 16.76 5.61 17.70
C THR A 254 15.55 5.13 16.89
N ALA A 255 14.35 5.63 17.17
CA ALA A 255 13.14 5.27 16.43
C ALA A 255 13.21 5.71 14.97
N PHE A 256 13.68 6.94 14.71
CA PHE A 256 13.88 7.45 13.36
C PHE A 256 14.93 6.64 12.58
N ALA A 257 16.04 6.32 13.23
CA ALA A 257 17.13 5.56 12.62
C ALA A 257 16.77 4.08 12.34
N THR A 258 15.96 3.47 13.19
CA THR A 258 15.51 2.08 13.04
C THR A 258 14.19 1.92 12.28
N GLY A 259 13.43 3.00 12.11
CA GLY A 259 12.09 2.98 11.49
C GLY A 259 11.03 2.29 12.36
N SER A 260 11.27 2.13 13.66
CA SER A 260 10.37 1.34 14.52
C SER A 260 10.15 1.96 15.91
N PHE A 261 8.88 2.24 16.21
CA PHE A 261 8.45 2.63 17.57
C PHE A 261 8.56 1.46 18.57
N PHE A 262 8.30 0.24 18.11
CA PHE A 262 8.32 -0.99 18.93
C PHE A 262 9.65 -1.17 19.67
N ILE A 263 10.75 -0.96 18.96
CA ILE A 263 12.12 -1.16 19.42
C ILE A 263 12.49 -0.25 20.61
N VAL A 264 11.91 0.96 20.66
CA VAL A 264 12.32 1.99 21.63
C VAL A 264 11.44 2.09 22.86
N ILE A 265 10.39 1.24 22.97
CA ILE A 265 9.49 1.20 24.13
C ILE A 265 10.25 1.16 25.47
N PRO A 266 11.26 0.29 25.69
CA PRO A 266 11.98 0.26 26.96
C PRO A 266 12.66 1.60 27.30
N ILE A 267 13.23 2.26 26.29
CA ILE A 267 13.92 3.55 26.44
C ILE A 267 12.92 4.65 26.83
N ILE A 268 11.75 4.67 26.18
CA ILE A 268 10.69 5.64 26.48
C ILE A 268 10.21 5.48 27.92
N VAL A 269 9.94 4.25 28.35
CA VAL A 269 9.49 3.96 29.71
C VAL A 269 10.51 4.43 30.73
N GLU A 270 11.79 4.08 30.56
CA GLU A 270 12.86 4.42 31.51
C GLU A 270 13.07 5.95 31.61
N LYS A 271 13.16 6.65 30.47
CA LYS A 271 13.41 8.10 30.45
C LYS A 271 12.22 8.90 30.95
N THR A 272 11.00 8.49 30.62
CA THR A 272 9.79 9.16 31.10
C THR A 272 9.59 8.92 32.60
N LYS A 273 9.92 7.71 33.09
CA LYS A 273 9.92 7.39 34.52
C LYS A 273 10.90 8.27 35.30
N GLN A 274 12.14 8.40 34.82
CA GLN A 274 13.14 9.29 35.43
C GLN A 274 12.66 10.74 35.52
N LEU A 275 12.01 11.25 34.47
CA LEU A 275 11.50 12.62 34.42
C LEU A 275 10.33 12.84 35.41
N ILE A 276 9.42 11.86 35.54
CA ILE A 276 8.31 11.91 36.51
C ILE A 276 8.83 11.78 37.96
N GLU A 277 9.86 10.96 38.19
CA GLU A 277 10.46 10.79 39.52
C GLU A 277 11.05 12.10 40.03
N GLN A 278 11.75 12.87 39.18
CA GLN A 278 12.26 14.20 39.52
C GLN A 278 11.17 15.19 39.97
N LEU A 279 9.97 15.13 39.38
CA LEU A 279 8.83 15.92 39.84
C LEU A 279 8.28 15.46 41.19
N SER A 280 8.37 14.15 41.46
CA SER A 280 7.78 13.53 42.64
C SER A 280 8.63 13.69 43.91
N THR A 281 9.95 13.85 43.79
CA THR A 281 10.88 14.03 44.91
C THR A 281 10.89 15.45 45.48
N ALA A 282 10.36 16.44 44.75
CA ALA A 282 10.43 17.84 45.14
C ALA A 282 9.53 18.27 46.33
N GLU A 283 8.53 17.48 46.77
CA GLU A 283 7.58 17.89 47.84
C GLU A 283 6.97 16.74 48.67
N ASN A 284 6.55 17.02 49.91
CA ASN A 284 5.95 16.10 50.90
C ASN A 284 4.51 15.59 50.56
N GLY A 285 4.34 14.92 49.42
CA GLY A 285 3.07 14.25 49.04
C GLY A 285 2.98 12.77 49.44
N ASN A 286 1.76 12.22 49.42
CA ASN A 286 1.41 10.82 49.70
C ASN A 286 2.29 9.82 48.91
N LYS A 287 3.14 9.03 49.60
CA LYS A 287 4.11 8.08 48.98
C LYS A 287 3.47 7.12 47.96
N LEU A 288 2.24 6.70 48.21
CA LEU A 288 1.49 5.79 47.33
C LEU A 288 1.17 6.41 45.96
N ILE A 289 0.73 7.67 45.92
CA ILE A 289 0.36 8.37 44.67
C ILE A 289 1.61 8.60 43.81
N LYS A 290 2.77 8.85 44.44
CA LYS A 290 4.06 9.00 43.76
C LYS A 290 4.51 7.69 43.09
N ALA A 291 4.33 6.56 43.77
CA ALA A 291 4.66 5.25 43.23
C ALA A 291 3.73 4.84 42.07
N ASP A 292 2.43 5.12 42.18
CA ASP A 292 1.47 4.87 41.10
C ASP A 292 1.82 5.71 39.85
N ALA A 293 2.11 7.01 40.03
CA ALA A 293 2.47 7.92 38.94
C ALA A 293 3.79 7.55 38.25
N SER A 294 4.81 7.10 38.99
CA SER A 294 6.11 6.69 38.41
C SER A 294 6.05 5.35 37.67
N ASN A 295 5.02 4.54 37.91
CA ASN A 295 4.77 3.30 37.17
C ASN A 295 3.90 3.49 35.92
N MET A 296 3.25 4.64 35.73
CA MET A 296 2.43 4.90 34.53
C MET A 296 3.16 4.70 33.19
N PRO A 297 4.43 5.13 33.02
CA PRO A 297 5.16 4.86 31.78
C PRO A 297 5.18 3.38 31.41
N SER A 298 5.38 2.49 32.39
CA SER A 298 5.46 1.04 32.18
C SER A 298 4.14 0.40 31.73
N ILE A 299 3.02 1.09 31.91
CA ILE A 299 1.69 0.62 31.56
C ILE A 299 1.24 1.25 30.23
N ILE A 300 1.32 2.58 30.13
CA ILE A 300 0.72 3.32 29.02
C ILE A 300 1.54 3.22 27.73
N VAL A 301 2.89 3.20 27.81
CA VAL A 301 3.72 3.13 26.60
C VAL A 301 3.47 1.84 25.81
N PRO A 302 3.51 0.64 26.42
CA PRO A 302 3.20 -0.59 25.69
C PRO A 302 1.77 -0.65 25.16
N ILE A 303 0.78 -0.15 25.93
CA ILE A 303 -0.61 -0.06 25.46
C ILE A 303 -0.71 0.85 24.22
N SER A 304 -0.02 2.00 24.23
CA SER A 304 -0.06 2.95 23.11
C SER A 304 0.41 2.36 21.78
N PHE A 305 1.26 1.34 21.79
CA PHE A 305 1.67 0.64 20.57
C PHE A 305 0.52 -0.11 19.89
N SER A 306 -0.39 -0.67 20.69
CA SER A 306 -1.52 -1.46 20.19
C SER A 306 -2.70 -0.58 19.78
N LEU A 307 -2.71 0.70 20.18
CA LEU A 307 -3.77 1.65 19.85
C LEU A 307 -3.50 2.34 18.49
N PRO A 308 -4.54 2.83 17.80
CA PRO A 308 -4.41 3.58 16.56
C PRO A 308 -3.98 5.03 16.86
N VAL A 309 -2.73 5.22 17.26
CA VAL A 309 -2.20 6.52 17.70
C VAL A 309 -0.85 6.85 17.09
N GLY A 310 -0.43 8.12 17.24
CA GLY A 310 0.88 8.58 16.80
C GLY A 310 1.07 8.41 15.30
N GLY A 311 2.16 7.75 14.90
CA GLY A 311 2.53 7.56 13.51
C GLY A 311 1.60 6.67 12.71
N LYS A 312 0.87 5.73 13.36
CA LYS A 312 -0.10 4.87 12.64
C LYS A 312 -1.17 5.70 11.92
N LEU A 313 -1.50 6.88 12.44
CA LEU A 313 -2.49 7.78 11.87
C LEU A 313 -2.04 8.38 10.52
N LEU A 314 -0.74 8.34 10.18
CA LEU A 314 -0.26 8.75 8.86
C LEU A 314 -0.81 7.86 7.74
N ALA A 315 -1.27 6.64 8.05
CA ALA A 315 -2.00 5.81 7.09
C ALA A 315 -3.28 6.49 6.59
N LEU A 316 -3.96 7.29 7.44
CA LEU A 316 -5.13 8.08 7.03
C LEU A 316 -4.71 9.20 6.08
N LEU A 317 -3.58 9.86 6.34
CA LEU A 317 -3.01 10.86 5.43
C LEU A 317 -2.66 10.22 4.08
N PHE A 318 -2.03 9.05 4.08
CA PHE A 318 -1.73 8.32 2.85
C PHE A 318 -3.01 8.02 2.08
N THR A 319 -4.07 7.60 2.77
CA THR A 319 -5.34 7.27 2.11
C THR A 319 -5.95 8.51 1.43
N LEU A 320 -5.92 9.67 2.10
CA LEU A 320 -6.35 10.94 1.50
C LEU A 320 -5.45 11.36 0.33
N PHE A 321 -4.14 11.17 0.46
CA PHE A 321 -3.20 11.39 -0.64
C PHE A 321 -3.49 10.45 -1.80
N ALA A 322 -3.75 9.17 -1.57
CA ALA A 322 -3.99 8.18 -2.61
C ALA A 322 -5.30 8.46 -3.35
N ALA A 323 -6.35 8.88 -2.62
CA ALA A 323 -7.58 9.35 -3.24
C ALA A 323 -7.34 10.56 -4.14
N TRP A 324 -6.66 11.59 -3.63
CA TRP A 324 -6.27 12.76 -4.43
C TRP A 324 -5.37 12.41 -5.63
N PHE A 325 -4.36 11.56 -5.41
CA PHE A 325 -3.34 11.18 -6.38
C PHE A 325 -3.91 10.31 -7.51
N SER A 326 -4.99 9.57 -7.25
CA SER A 326 -5.74 8.81 -8.26
C SER A 326 -6.86 9.61 -8.94
N GLY A 327 -7.01 10.90 -8.62
CA GLY A 327 -8.11 11.72 -9.13
C GLY A 327 -9.47 11.44 -8.48
N SER A 328 -9.52 10.57 -7.46
CA SER A 328 -10.75 10.18 -6.79
C SER A 328 -11.33 11.35 -5.98
N GLN A 329 -12.59 11.71 -6.22
CA GLN A 329 -13.24 12.81 -5.48
C GLN A 329 -13.51 12.43 -4.01
N VAL A 330 -12.89 13.15 -3.08
CA VAL A 330 -13.12 13.02 -1.64
C VAL A 330 -14.21 14.00 -1.21
N SER A 331 -15.40 13.48 -0.89
CA SER A 331 -16.50 14.29 -0.37
C SER A 331 -16.41 14.48 1.14
N SER A 332 -17.14 15.45 1.69
CA SER A 332 -17.13 15.73 3.13
C SER A 332 -17.63 14.56 3.99
N SER A 333 -18.50 13.68 3.46
CA SER A 333 -18.93 12.46 4.15
C SER A 333 -17.80 11.43 4.27
N ASP A 334 -16.91 11.38 3.28
CA ASP A 334 -15.85 10.39 3.21
C ASP A 334 -14.79 10.65 4.29
N TYR A 335 -14.60 11.92 4.69
CA TYR A 335 -13.80 12.29 5.87
C TYR A 335 -14.36 11.69 7.17
N LEU A 336 -15.68 11.72 7.36
CA LEU A 336 -16.32 11.14 8.53
C LEU A 336 -16.24 9.60 8.50
N GLN A 337 -16.43 9.01 7.33
CA GLN A 337 -16.27 7.57 7.13
C GLN A 337 -14.82 7.12 7.41
N LEU A 338 -13.82 7.90 7.00
CA LEU A 338 -12.41 7.62 7.30
C LEU A 338 -12.13 7.60 8.81
N LEU A 339 -12.76 8.50 9.58
CA LEU A 339 -12.61 8.51 11.03
C LEU A 339 -13.32 7.32 11.69
N VAL A 340 -14.55 7.00 11.27
CA VAL A 340 -15.38 5.96 11.91
C VAL A 340 -14.93 4.55 11.50
N ALA A 341 -14.70 4.32 10.21
CA ALA A 341 -14.33 3.00 9.67
C ALA A 341 -12.82 2.82 9.58
N GLY A 342 -12.04 3.88 9.37
CA GLY A 342 -10.60 3.77 9.15
C GLY A 342 -9.77 3.66 10.43
N ILE A 343 -10.10 4.40 11.50
CA ILE A 343 -9.36 4.32 12.78
C ILE A 343 -9.36 2.89 13.36
N PRO A 344 -10.49 2.14 13.38
CA PRO A 344 -10.48 0.76 13.85
C PRO A 344 -9.52 -0.17 13.09
N GLN A 345 -9.33 0.04 11.80
CA GLN A 345 -8.41 -0.79 11.01
C GLN A 345 -6.94 -0.63 11.48
N LEU A 346 -6.61 0.53 12.06
CA LEU A 346 -5.27 0.84 12.57
C LEU A 346 -4.94 0.20 13.94
N PHE A 347 -5.84 -0.58 14.52
CA PHE A 347 -5.50 -1.48 15.63
C PHE A 347 -4.48 -2.55 15.18
N GLY A 348 -4.55 -2.97 13.92
CA GLY A 348 -3.57 -3.83 13.29
C GLY A 348 -2.26 -3.12 12.92
N THR A 349 -1.52 -3.72 11.99
CA THR A 349 -0.40 -3.05 11.32
C THR A 349 -0.94 -2.13 10.22
N THR A 350 -0.25 -1.03 9.93
CA THR A 350 -0.62 -0.12 8.85
C THR A 350 -0.62 -0.83 7.49
N THR A 351 0.28 -1.78 7.28
CA THR A 351 0.35 -2.61 6.06
C THR A 351 -0.91 -3.45 5.81
N LEU A 352 -1.57 -3.92 6.87
CA LEU A 352 -2.83 -4.68 6.76
C LEU A 352 -4.04 -3.75 6.63
N ALA A 353 -3.97 -2.54 7.20
CA ALA A 353 -5.07 -1.58 7.17
C ALA A 353 -5.19 -0.86 5.82
N ILE A 354 -4.07 -0.50 5.16
CA ILE A 354 -4.10 0.35 3.96
C ILE A 354 -4.98 -0.20 2.84
N PRO A 355 -4.92 -1.49 2.45
CA PRO A 355 -5.82 -2.01 1.40
C PRO A 355 -7.29 -1.72 1.71
N SER A 356 -7.71 -2.01 2.95
CA SER A 356 -9.06 -1.72 3.45
C SER A 356 -9.39 -0.22 3.51
N LEU A 357 -8.40 0.63 3.77
CA LEU A 357 -8.57 2.09 3.77
C LEU A 357 -8.71 2.65 2.35
N LEU A 358 -7.93 2.14 1.39
CA LEU A 358 -8.04 2.52 -0.03
C LEU A 358 -9.41 2.13 -0.60
N ASP A 359 -9.92 0.96 -0.19
CA ASP A 359 -11.26 0.49 -0.54
C ASP A 359 -12.37 1.44 -0.10
N ILE A 360 -12.22 2.17 1.02
CA ILE A 360 -13.22 3.16 1.49
C ILE A 360 -13.44 4.24 0.42
N PHE A 361 -12.38 4.61 -0.30
CA PHE A 361 -12.43 5.65 -1.33
C PHE A 361 -12.48 5.07 -2.76
N ASN A 362 -12.67 3.75 -2.90
CA ASN A 362 -12.60 3.03 -4.17
C ASN A 362 -11.31 3.29 -4.95
N VAL A 363 -10.22 3.52 -4.24
CA VAL A 363 -8.91 3.85 -4.81
C VAL A 363 -8.23 2.56 -5.31
N PRO A 364 -7.58 2.57 -6.48
CA PRO A 364 -6.88 1.40 -6.99
C PRO A 364 -5.85 0.83 -6.02
N GLY A 365 -5.81 -0.50 -5.93
CA GLY A 365 -4.87 -1.22 -5.05
C GLY A 365 -3.41 -1.10 -5.49
N SER A 366 -3.12 -0.60 -6.69
CA SER A 366 -1.76 -0.22 -7.13
C SER A 366 -1.10 0.75 -6.15
N LEU A 367 -1.86 1.67 -5.55
CA LEU A 367 -1.30 2.67 -4.63
C LEU A 367 -0.84 2.04 -3.32
N PHE A 368 -1.21 0.80 -3.01
CA PHE A 368 -0.61 0.06 -1.90
C PHE A 368 0.90 -0.15 -2.09
N ASP A 369 1.37 -0.39 -3.32
CA ASP A 369 2.79 -0.54 -3.59
C ASP A 369 3.53 0.78 -3.32
N LEU A 370 2.93 1.93 -3.69
CA LEU A 370 3.46 3.25 -3.35
C LEU A 370 3.50 3.51 -1.84
N PHE A 371 2.49 3.05 -1.09
CA PHE A 371 2.52 3.10 0.37
C PHE A 371 3.73 2.34 0.92
N LEU A 372 3.94 1.10 0.48
CA LEU A 372 5.05 0.27 0.93
C LEU A 372 6.40 0.92 0.61
N VAL A 373 6.53 1.52 -0.58
CA VAL A 373 7.72 2.28 -0.97
C VAL A 373 7.93 3.47 -0.03
N ALA A 374 6.92 4.33 0.17
CA ALA A 374 7.02 5.49 1.06
C ALA A 374 7.38 5.11 2.50
N GLU A 375 6.71 4.09 3.03
CA GLU A 375 6.89 3.58 4.38
C GLU A 375 8.31 3.05 4.59
N ASN A 376 8.84 2.29 3.63
CA ASN A 376 10.19 1.72 3.69
C ASN A 376 11.30 2.77 3.52
N ILE A 377 11.05 3.85 2.76
CA ILE A 377 12.03 4.91 2.52
C ILE A 377 12.19 5.79 3.76
N ILE A 378 11.16 6.57 4.08
CA ILE A 378 11.27 7.62 5.11
C ILE A 378 10.01 7.77 5.96
N VAL A 379 8.82 7.44 5.44
CA VAL A 379 7.56 7.69 6.14
C VAL A 379 7.44 6.82 7.38
N GLY A 380 7.88 5.56 7.34
CA GLY A 380 7.94 4.70 8.53
C GLY A 380 8.84 5.28 9.62
N ARG A 381 9.90 6.00 9.24
CA ARG A 381 10.81 6.70 10.18
C ARG A 381 10.13 7.92 10.81
N PHE A 382 9.38 8.69 10.02
CA PHE A 382 8.57 9.80 10.52
C PHE A 382 7.44 9.30 11.44
N SER A 383 6.77 8.22 11.06
CA SER A 383 5.75 7.51 11.84
C SER A 383 6.29 7.09 13.20
N ALA A 384 7.47 6.45 13.23
CA ALA A 384 8.11 6.05 14.48
C ALA A 384 8.42 7.26 15.38
N LEU A 385 8.92 8.36 14.81
CA LEU A 385 9.25 9.59 15.53
C LEU A 385 8.00 10.25 16.15
N LEU A 386 6.89 10.35 15.39
CA LEU A 386 5.61 10.85 15.90
C LEU A 386 5.04 9.97 17.01
N SER A 387 5.19 8.64 16.90
CA SER A 387 4.72 7.69 17.90
C SER A 387 5.46 7.85 19.24
N VAL A 388 6.78 8.09 19.20
CA VAL A 388 7.58 8.32 20.41
C VAL A 388 7.06 9.54 21.18
N ILE A 389 6.95 10.69 20.52
CA ILE A 389 6.57 11.92 21.18
C ILE A 389 5.11 11.91 21.63
N PHE A 390 4.22 11.26 20.87
CA PHE A 390 2.83 11.06 21.27
C PHE A 390 2.76 10.24 22.56
N SER A 391 3.49 9.12 22.62
CA SER A 391 3.51 8.24 23.78
C SER A 391 4.07 8.95 25.03
N VAL A 392 5.18 9.69 24.89
CA VAL A 392 5.74 10.51 25.98
C VAL A 392 4.72 11.57 26.44
N SER A 393 4.08 12.26 25.50
CA SER A 393 3.11 13.31 25.82
C SER A 393 1.90 12.76 26.58
N LEU A 394 1.35 11.64 26.11
CA LEU A 394 0.25 10.92 26.75
C LEU A 394 0.60 10.54 28.20
N VAL A 395 1.76 9.91 28.39
CA VAL A 395 2.23 9.47 29.71
C VAL A 395 2.44 10.65 30.67
N LEU A 396 3.07 11.74 30.21
CA LEU A 396 3.34 12.91 31.04
C LEU A 396 2.03 13.60 31.48
N LEU A 397 1.05 13.71 30.59
CA LEU A 397 -0.26 14.27 30.93
C LEU A 397 -1.00 13.40 31.95
N ILE A 398 -1.02 12.07 31.76
CA ILE A 398 -1.66 11.14 32.70
C ILE A 398 -0.97 11.19 34.07
N ALA A 399 0.35 11.09 34.12
CA ALA A 399 1.11 11.12 35.37
C ALA A 399 0.91 12.45 36.11
N THR A 400 0.92 13.57 35.40
CA THR A 400 0.66 14.90 35.99
C THR A 400 -0.76 15.02 36.53
N SER A 401 -1.75 14.48 35.81
CA SER A 401 -3.15 14.42 36.27
C SER A 401 -3.28 13.63 37.57
N MET A 402 -2.63 12.48 37.67
CA MET A 402 -2.65 11.63 38.88
C MET A 402 -2.00 12.32 40.08
N LEU A 403 -0.93 13.08 39.84
CA LEU A 403 -0.29 13.90 40.86
C LEU A 403 -1.11 15.15 41.22
N LYS A 404 -2.20 15.45 40.50
CA LYS A 404 -3.01 16.68 40.61
C LYS A 404 -2.17 17.96 40.47
N LYS A 405 -1.15 17.93 39.62
CA LYS A 405 -0.18 19.03 39.42
C LYS A 405 -0.34 19.72 38.05
N PHE A 406 -1.53 19.73 37.48
CA PHE A 406 -1.74 20.48 36.23
C PHE A 406 -1.53 21.97 36.47
N THR A 407 -0.67 22.57 35.65
CA THR A 407 -0.37 24.00 35.67
C THR A 407 -0.86 24.59 34.37
N PHE A 408 -2.15 24.95 34.31
CA PHE A 408 -2.76 25.43 33.07
C PHE A 408 -2.40 26.90 32.81
N LYS A 409 -1.58 27.14 31.79
CA LYS A 409 -1.16 28.50 31.39
C LYS A 409 -2.13 29.07 30.36
N TRP A 410 -3.27 29.63 30.82
CA TRP A 410 -4.35 30.14 29.96
C TRP A 410 -3.91 31.07 28.82
N ARG A 411 -2.98 31.99 29.09
CA ARG A 411 -2.45 32.92 28.08
C ARG A 411 -1.70 32.17 26.97
N SER A 412 -0.76 31.29 27.33
CA SER A 412 0.00 30.50 26.36
C SER A 412 -0.89 29.50 25.63
N PHE A 413 -1.85 28.88 26.31
CA PHE A 413 -2.79 27.95 25.71
C PHE A 413 -3.65 28.61 24.63
N SER A 414 -4.25 29.77 24.92
CA SER A 414 -5.10 30.49 23.94
C SER A 414 -4.30 30.95 22.71
N VAL A 415 -3.04 31.33 22.93
CA VAL A 415 -2.10 31.69 21.86
C VAL A 415 -1.79 30.46 20.99
N TYR A 416 -1.45 29.31 21.58
CA TYR A 416 -1.15 28.11 20.79
C TYR A 416 -2.37 27.52 20.08
N LEU A 417 -3.56 27.60 20.70
CA LEU A 417 -4.81 27.12 20.12
C LEU A 417 -5.15 27.84 18.80
N THR A 418 -4.76 29.11 18.67
CA THR A 418 -5.00 29.93 17.47
C THR A 418 -3.83 29.95 16.52
N ILE A 419 -2.61 30.15 17.02
CA ILE A 419 -1.41 30.30 16.19
C ILE A 419 -1.00 28.99 15.52
N LEU A 420 -1.09 27.84 16.21
CA LEU A 420 -0.60 26.58 15.65
C LEU A 420 -1.38 26.14 14.40
N PRO A 421 -2.73 26.15 14.38
CA PRO A 421 -3.48 25.86 13.15
C PRO A 421 -3.15 26.85 12.02
N ILE A 422 -3.02 28.14 12.32
CA ILE A 422 -2.71 29.17 11.30
C ILE A 422 -1.32 28.91 10.67
N ILE A 423 -0.31 28.65 11.50
CA ILE A 423 1.04 28.31 11.01
C ILE A 423 1.00 27.07 10.13
N SER A 424 0.24 26.04 10.52
CA SER A 424 0.13 24.81 9.73
C SER A 424 -0.61 25.04 8.42
N ILE A 425 -1.70 25.82 8.41
CA ILE A 425 -2.41 26.19 7.17
C ILE A 425 -1.47 26.95 6.24
N ILE A 426 -0.73 27.94 6.75
CA ILE A 426 0.25 28.70 5.94
C ILE A 426 1.32 27.76 5.39
N ALA A 427 1.84 26.84 6.20
CA ALA A 427 2.83 25.86 5.76
C ALA A 427 2.28 24.95 4.65
N PHE A 428 1.04 24.46 4.78
CA PHE A 428 0.40 23.63 3.75
C PHE A 428 0.09 24.41 2.48
N ILE A 429 -0.38 25.65 2.56
CA ILE A 429 -0.58 26.52 1.39
C ILE A 429 0.76 26.78 0.69
N SER A 430 1.82 27.04 1.45
CA SER A 430 3.17 27.20 0.90
C SER A 430 3.65 25.94 0.18
N LEU A 431 3.36 24.76 0.71
CA LEU A 431 3.66 23.50 0.04
C LEU A 431 2.87 23.36 -1.26
N ARG A 432 1.57 23.69 -1.25
CA ARG A 432 0.72 23.65 -2.44
C ARG A 432 1.29 24.48 -3.58
N PHE A 433 1.62 25.74 -3.32
CA PHE A 433 2.26 26.60 -4.33
C PHE A 433 3.60 26.03 -4.83
N THR A 434 4.37 25.42 -3.93
CA THR A 434 5.63 24.77 -4.31
C THR A 434 5.39 23.58 -5.23
N PHE A 435 4.39 22.75 -4.91
CA PHE A 435 4.05 21.60 -5.74
C PHE A 435 3.40 21.99 -7.06
N ASP A 436 2.54 23.02 -7.10
CA ASP A 436 1.97 23.56 -8.35
C ASP A 436 3.10 23.98 -9.31
N ALA A 437 4.16 24.63 -8.80
CA ALA A 437 5.31 25.06 -9.59
C ALA A 437 6.20 23.91 -10.10
N ILE A 438 6.19 22.77 -9.43
CA ILE A 438 6.98 21.56 -9.78
C ILE A 438 6.12 20.54 -10.52
N SER A 439 4.79 20.67 -10.50
CA SER A 439 3.85 19.64 -10.95
C SER A 439 4.11 19.27 -12.41
N TYR A 440 4.45 18.00 -12.61
CA TYR A 440 4.73 17.43 -13.92
C TYR A 440 3.44 17.39 -14.74
N GLN A 441 3.53 17.73 -16.03
CA GLN A 441 2.43 17.49 -16.97
C GLN A 441 2.07 16.00 -16.97
N TYR A 442 0.77 15.72 -17.08
CA TYR A 442 0.26 14.35 -17.24
C TYR A 442 0.97 13.63 -18.41
N GLN A 443 1.70 12.55 -18.10
CA GLN A 443 2.46 11.75 -19.07
C GLN A 443 1.82 10.37 -19.35
N GLY A 444 0.61 10.10 -18.84
CA GLY A 444 -0.02 8.78 -19.02
C GLY A 444 -0.15 8.39 -20.49
N TYR A 445 -0.51 9.36 -21.35
CA TYR A 445 -0.59 9.16 -22.80
C TYR A 445 0.78 8.82 -23.42
N SER A 446 1.83 9.61 -23.15
CA SER A 446 3.15 9.38 -23.71
C SER A 446 3.74 8.05 -23.24
N LYS A 447 3.66 7.76 -21.93
CA LYS A 447 4.09 6.49 -21.34
C LYS A 447 3.32 5.29 -21.89
N PHE A 448 2.09 5.47 -22.33
CA PHE A 448 1.29 4.41 -22.93
C PHE A 448 1.63 4.18 -24.41
N ILE A 449 1.72 5.25 -25.19
CA ILE A 449 1.86 5.18 -26.65
C ILE A 449 3.31 4.95 -27.12
N GLU A 450 4.31 5.25 -26.29
CA GLU A 450 5.75 5.05 -26.59
C GLU A 450 6.23 3.60 -26.37
N ARG A 451 5.32 2.69 -26.02
CA ARG A 451 5.66 1.32 -25.65
C ARG A 451 5.92 0.44 -26.87
N ASP A 452 6.95 -0.39 -26.77
CA ASP A 452 7.31 -1.39 -27.78
C ASP A 452 7.56 -2.77 -27.12
N PHE A 453 7.78 -3.80 -27.94
CA PHE A 453 8.10 -5.15 -27.54
C PHE A 453 9.31 -5.21 -26.61
N ILE A 454 9.27 -6.15 -25.67
CA ILE A 454 10.29 -6.33 -24.62
C ILE A 454 11.08 -7.62 -24.78
N LEU A 455 10.56 -8.59 -25.54
CA LEU A 455 11.19 -9.88 -25.78
C LEU A 455 11.73 -9.97 -27.20
N LEU A 456 10.84 -9.95 -28.21
CA LEU A 456 11.16 -10.31 -29.59
C LEU A 456 10.32 -9.50 -30.58
N ASP A 457 10.91 -9.22 -31.75
CA ASP A 457 10.27 -8.52 -32.87
C ASP A 457 10.38 -9.39 -34.12
N VAL A 458 9.36 -10.22 -34.35
CA VAL A 458 9.28 -11.11 -35.51
C VAL A 458 8.86 -10.30 -36.73
N LYS A 459 9.46 -10.60 -37.89
CA LYS A 459 9.08 -9.96 -39.15
C LYS A 459 7.56 -10.08 -39.38
N ALA A 460 6.88 -8.94 -39.36
CA ALA A 460 5.42 -8.87 -39.49
C ALA A 460 4.98 -7.94 -40.62
N LYS A 461 3.85 -8.28 -41.26
CA LYS A 461 3.14 -7.45 -42.24
C LYS A 461 1.73 -7.18 -41.71
N VAL A 462 1.28 -5.93 -41.74
CA VAL A 462 -0.06 -5.54 -41.28
C VAL A 462 -0.94 -5.17 -42.49
N LEU A 463 -2.04 -5.89 -42.66
CA LEU A 463 -3.05 -5.65 -43.69
C LEU A 463 -4.24 -4.86 -43.10
N PRO A 464 -4.69 -3.78 -43.77
CA PRO A 464 -5.80 -2.97 -43.28
C PRO A 464 -7.16 -3.66 -43.46
N GLU A 465 -7.26 -4.63 -44.38
CA GLU A 465 -8.48 -5.37 -44.70
C GLU A 465 -8.12 -6.77 -45.24
N PRO A 466 -9.02 -7.77 -45.12
CA PRO A 466 -8.81 -9.10 -45.67
C PRO A 466 -8.85 -9.09 -47.21
N GLU A 467 -7.97 -9.88 -47.83
CA GLU A 467 -7.98 -10.10 -49.28
C GLU A 467 -9.12 -11.06 -49.66
N LEU A 468 -10.07 -10.59 -50.49
CA LEU A 468 -11.31 -11.31 -50.82
C LEU A 468 -11.12 -12.57 -51.70
N ASN A 469 -9.95 -12.74 -52.31
CA ASN A 469 -9.63 -13.91 -53.12
C ASN A 469 -9.02 -15.02 -52.25
N VAL A 470 -9.85 -15.71 -51.48
CA VAL A 470 -9.42 -16.85 -50.67
C VAL A 470 -9.13 -18.05 -51.57
N ASP A 471 -7.88 -18.50 -51.58
CA ASP A 471 -7.50 -19.73 -52.26
C ASP A 471 -8.10 -20.94 -51.51
N LYS A 472 -9.20 -21.48 -52.04
CA LYS A 472 -9.96 -22.58 -51.44
C LYS A 472 -9.20 -23.91 -51.43
N THR A 473 -8.04 -23.99 -52.09
CA THR A 473 -7.24 -25.23 -52.17
C THR A 473 -6.63 -25.64 -50.82
N MET A 474 -6.58 -24.72 -49.83
CA MET A 474 -5.93 -24.93 -48.52
C MET A 474 -6.90 -25.28 -47.37
N LEU A 475 -8.21 -25.41 -47.64
CA LEU A 475 -9.23 -25.71 -46.63
C LEU A 475 -9.05 -27.09 -45.96
N ASN A 476 -8.48 -28.06 -46.69
CA ASN A 476 -8.29 -29.43 -46.21
C ASN A 476 -6.89 -29.70 -45.65
N VAL A 477 -6.02 -28.69 -45.62
CA VAL A 477 -4.65 -28.81 -45.10
C VAL A 477 -4.64 -28.42 -43.62
N PRO A 478 -4.11 -29.27 -42.71
CA PRO A 478 -3.96 -28.91 -41.30
C PRO A 478 -3.23 -27.57 -41.13
N VAL A 479 -3.68 -26.74 -40.18
CA VAL A 479 -3.21 -25.36 -39.95
C VAL A 479 -1.69 -25.31 -39.80
N LEU A 480 -1.10 -26.20 -38.99
CA LEU A 480 0.37 -26.24 -38.79
C LEU A 480 1.13 -26.48 -40.10
N GLN A 481 0.61 -27.36 -40.96
CA GLN A 481 1.22 -27.64 -42.26
C GLN A 481 1.05 -26.46 -43.21
N ARG A 482 -0.12 -25.81 -43.21
CA ARG A 482 -0.39 -24.60 -43.98
C ARG A 482 0.54 -23.46 -43.58
N ILE A 483 0.73 -23.23 -42.28
CA ILE A 483 1.65 -22.23 -41.74
C ILE A 483 3.09 -22.53 -42.20
N ALA A 484 3.53 -23.78 -42.05
CA ALA A 484 4.88 -24.19 -42.46
C ALA A 484 5.13 -24.05 -43.97
N GLN A 485 4.15 -24.40 -44.82
CA GLN A 485 4.26 -24.26 -46.28
C GLN A 485 4.28 -22.79 -46.72
N ARG A 486 3.49 -21.94 -46.06
CA ARG A 486 3.37 -20.52 -46.40
C ARG A 486 4.50 -19.67 -45.81
N GLY A 487 5.15 -20.13 -44.74
CA GLY A 487 6.23 -19.42 -44.04
C GLY A 487 5.75 -18.25 -43.17
N PHE A 488 4.44 -18.13 -42.95
CA PHE A 488 3.86 -17.17 -42.02
C PHE A 488 2.55 -17.65 -41.42
N ILE A 489 2.27 -17.22 -40.19
CA ILE A 489 0.95 -17.35 -39.53
C ILE A 489 0.10 -16.10 -39.83
N ARG A 490 -1.18 -16.29 -40.17
CA ARG A 490 -2.09 -15.18 -40.46
C ARG A 490 -3.07 -15.01 -39.31
N VAL A 491 -3.04 -13.83 -38.69
CA VAL A 491 -3.78 -13.56 -37.46
C VAL A 491 -4.73 -12.39 -37.65
N GLY A 492 -6.00 -12.60 -37.36
CA GLY A 492 -7.00 -11.55 -37.32
C GLY A 492 -6.91 -10.74 -36.04
N TYR A 493 -6.81 -9.42 -36.13
CA TYR A 493 -6.80 -8.56 -34.95
C TYR A 493 -7.98 -7.57 -34.95
N PHE A 494 -8.47 -7.27 -33.75
CA PHE A 494 -9.53 -6.29 -33.53
C PHE A 494 -8.93 -4.91 -33.25
N ARG A 495 -9.55 -3.86 -33.82
CA ARG A 495 -9.12 -2.48 -33.61
C ARG A 495 -9.55 -1.97 -32.24
N ASP A 496 -8.81 -0.99 -31.73
CA ASP A 496 -9.17 -0.24 -30.51
C ASP A 496 -9.31 -1.11 -29.25
N ASP A 497 -8.60 -2.24 -29.20
CA ASP A 497 -8.59 -3.19 -28.07
C ASP A 497 -7.40 -2.93 -27.15
N LEU A 498 -7.39 -1.78 -26.48
CA LEU A 498 -6.31 -1.43 -25.56
C LEU A 498 -6.34 -2.30 -24.30
N PRO A 499 -5.19 -2.63 -23.67
CA PRO A 499 -3.81 -2.56 -24.17
C PRO A 499 -3.36 -3.83 -24.94
N TYR A 500 -4.32 -4.64 -25.40
CA TYR A 500 -4.08 -5.94 -26.04
C TYR A 500 -3.56 -5.79 -27.47
N THR A 501 -4.14 -4.85 -28.23
CA THR A 501 -3.79 -4.56 -29.61
C THR A 501 -3.95 -3.07 -29.91
N PHE A 502 -2.86 -2.40 -30.28
CA PHE A 502 -2.86 -1.00 -30.68
C PHE A 502 -1.66 -0.63 -31.55
N HIS A 503 -1.66 0.58 -32.10
CA HIS A 503 -0.49 1.11 -32.78
C HIS A 503 0.23 2.09 -31.86
N ASN A 504 1.54 1.94 -31.71
CA ASN A 504 2.37 2.87 -30.95
C ASN A 504 2.57 4.21 -31.69
N ASN A 505 3.36 5.12 -31.12
CA ASN A 505 3.68 6.42 -31.72
C ASN A 505 4.43 6.34 -33.07
N GLU A 506 5.13 5.23 -33.33
CA GLU A 506 5.81 4.94 -34.60
C GLU A 506 4.88 4.30 -35.65
N GLY A 507 3.63 4.02 -35.29
CA GLY A 507 2.66 3.34 -36.15
C GLY A 507 2.89 1.82 -36.25
N LYS A 508 3.69 1.23 -35.36
CA LYS A 508 3.90 -0.22 -35.25
C LYS A 508 2.76 -0.86 -34.45
N LEU A 509 2.25 -1.99 -34.93
CA LEU A 509 1.23 -2.78 -34.21
C LEU A 509 1.88 -3.51 -33.03
N VAL A 510 1.43 -3.19 -31.82
CA VAL A 510 1.96 -3.69 -30.54
C VAL A 510 0.83 -4.00 -29.56
N GLY A 511 1.17 -4.60 -28.41
CA GLY A 511 0.23 -4.88 -27.33
C GLY A 511 0.40 -6.29 -26.76
N PHE A 512 -0.36 -6.59 -25.71
CA PHE A 512 -0.25 -7.86 -24.98
C PHE A 512 -0.47 -9.09 -25.88
N ASP A 513 -1.55 -9.09 -26.67
CA ASP A 513 -1.85 -10.22 -27.55
C ASP A 513 -0.85 -10.31 -28.69
N ILE A 514 -0.45 -9.15 -29.23
CA ILE A 514 0.50 -9.05 -30.34
C ILE A 514 1.86 -9.62 -29.95
N GLU A 515 2.37 -9.34 -28.75
CA GLU A 515 3.66 -9.88 -28.32
C GLU A 515 3.58 -11.38 -27.98
N ILE A 516 2.45 -11.88 -27.45
CA ILE A 516 2.24 -13.34 -27.30
C ILE A 516 2.29 -14.02 -28.68
N ILE A 517 1.67 -13.44 -29.70
CA ILE A 517 1.68 -13.96 -31.06
C ILE A 517 3.08 -13.90 -31.69
N ASN A 518 3.89 -12.88 -31.35
CA ASN A 518 5.31 -12.83 -31.74
C ASN A 518 6.09 -14.03 -31.18
N LEU A 519 5.90 -14.36 -29.89
CA LEU A 519 6.53 -15.54 -29.28
C LEU A 519 6.10 -16.83 -29.97
N LEU A 520 4.82 -16.96 -30.29
CA LEU A 520 4.28 -18.13 -31.00
C LEU A 520 4.91 -18.26 -32.40
N ALA A 521 5.04 -17.17 -33.14
CA ALA A 521 5.60 -17.19 -34.48
C ALA A 521 7.10 -17.52 -34.49
N ASP A 522 7.85 -17.01 -33.50
CA ASP A 522 9.26 -17.34 -33.28
C ASP A 522 9.45 -18.84 -33.00
N ASP A 523 8.66 -19.41 -32.07
CA ASP A 523 8.69 -20.85 -31.74
C ASP A 523 8.26 -21.74 -32.92
N LEU A 524 7.39 -21.24 -33.80
CA LEU A 524 7.02 -21.89 -35.06
C LEU A 524 8.06 -21.70 -36.18
N GLY A 525 9.01 -20.77 -36.02
CA GLY A 525 10.02 -20.43 -37.02
C GLY A 525 9.45 -19.73 -38.26
N VAL A 526 8.39 -18.94 -38.11
CA VAL A 526 7.67 -18.29 -39.22
C VAL A 526 7.49 -16.78 -39.01
N SER A 527 7.16 -16.06 -40.09
CA SER A 527 6.79 -14.64 -40.02
C SER A 527 5.29 -14.45 -39.70
N ILE A 528 4.82 -13.22 -39.52
CA ILE A 528 3.41 -12.93 -39.18
C ILE A 528 2.76 -12.05 -40.26
N GLU A 529 1.51 -12.38 -40.61
CA GLU A 529 0.63 -11.47 -41.34
C GLU A 529 -0.59 -11.13 -40.47
N PHE A 530 -0.61 -9.91 -39.92
CA PHE A 530 -1.74 -9.40 -39.16
C PHE A 530 -2.79 -8.83 -40.11
N VAL A 531 -4.06 -9.19 -39.91
CA VAL A 531 -5.17 -8.68 -40.72
C VAL A 531 -6.18 -8.01 -39.81
N ARG A 532 -6.49 -6.75 -40.07
CA ARG A 532 -7.54 -6.04 -39.34
C ARG A 532 -8.90 -6.62 -39.73
N ILE A 533 -9.68 -7.05 -38.73
CA ILE A 533 -11.00 -7.63 -38.93
C ILE A 533 -12.03 -7.04 -37.96
N TYR A 534 -13.31 -7.21 -38.30
CA TYR A 534 -14.45 -6.97 -37.41
C TYR A 534 -14.92 -8.29 -36.76
N HIS A 535 -15.59 -8.25 -35.60
CA HIS A 535 -15.98 -9.48 -34.89
C HIS A 535 -16.91 -10.35 -35.72
N ASN A 536 -17.88 -9.72 -36.41
CA ASN A 536 -18.79 -10.42 -37.32
C ASN A 536 -18.09 -11.13 -38.51
N GLN A 537 -16.86 -10.74 -38.88
CA GLN A 537 -16.08 -11.38 -39.95
C GLN A 537 -15.26 -12.58 -39.45
N ALA A 538 -14.93 -12.64 -38.15
CA ALA A 538 -13.99 -13.62 -37.60
C ALA A 538 -14.40 -15.06 -37.94
N LYS A 539 -15.69 -15.40 -37.79
CA LYS A 539 -16.21 -16.75 -38.04
C LYS A 539 -16.02 -17.17 -39.49
N GLN A 540 -16.39 -16.29 -40.41
CA GLN A 540 -16.26 -16.57 -41.84
C GLN A 540 -14.79 -16.74 -42.23
N LEU A 541 -13.91 -15.86 -41.76
CA LEU A 541 -12.50 -15.86 -42.15
C LEU A 541 -11.69 -17.02 -41.54
N LEU A 542 -12.03 -17.45 -40.31
CA LEU A 542 -11.46 -18.66 -39.70
C LEU A 542 -11.95 -19.92 -40.40
N SER A 543 -13.27 -20.05 -40.62
CA SER A 543 -13.86 -21.21 -41.28
C SER A 543 -13.43 -21.36 -42.75
N SER A 544 -13.14 -20.24 -43.44
CA SER A 544 -12.60 -20.27 -44.80
C SER A 544 -11.13 -20.68 -44.87
N GLY A 545 -10.45 -20.85 -43.72
CA GLY A 545 -9.00 -21.07 -43.65
C GLY A 545 -8.18 -19.86 -44.10
N TYR A 546 -8.80 -18.68 -44.22
CA TYR A 546 -8.07 -17.46 -44.56
C TYR A 546 -7.20 -17.05 -43.37
N LEU A 547 -7.81 -16.98 -42.18
CA LEU A 547 -7.12 -16.79 -40.90
C LEU A 547 -6.78 -18.13 -40.27
N ASP A 548 -5.64 -18.17 -39.58
CA ASP A 548 -5.24 -19.31 -38.76
C ASP A 548 -5.75 -19.16 -37.32
N MET A 549 -5.76 -17.92 -36.82
CA MET A 549 -6.27 -17.55 -35.49
C MET A 549 -6.68 -16.08 -35.42
N THR A 550 -7.26 -15.65 -34.30
CA THR A 550 -7.46 -14.23 -33.96
C THR A 550 -6.72 -13.84 -32.68
N THR A 551 -6.66 -12.53 -32.39
CA THR A 551 -6.39 -12.02 -31.04
C THR A 551 -7.48 -12.46 -30.05
N GLY A 552 -7.27 -12.19 -28.77
CA GLY A 552 -8.07 -12.72 -27.68
C GLY A 552 -9.56 -12.42 -27.79
N MET A 553 -10.37 -13.39 -27.39
CA MET A 553 -11.81 -13.26 -27.25
C MET A 553 -12.24 -13.77 -25.87
N PRO A 554 -13.32 -13.22 -25.29
CA PRO A 554 -13.82 -13.69 -24.02
C PRO A 554 -14.39 -15.10 -24.12
N VAL A 555 -14.07 -15.94 -23.15
CA VAL A 555 -14.56 -17.31 -23.03
C VAL A 555 -16.00 -17.27 -22.54
N THR A 556 -16.93 -17.25 -23.48
CA THR A 556 -18.37 -17.24 -23.22
C THR A 556 -19.06 -18.41 -23.91
N PRO A 557 -20.22 -18.87 -23.40
CA PRO A 557 -21.03 -19.87 -24.10
C PRO A 557 -21.45 -19.44 -25.52
N HIS A 558 -21.50 -18.14 -25.79
CA HIS A 558 -21.77 -17.62 -27.14
C HIS A 558 -20.58 -17.86 -28.07
N ASN A 559 -19.37 -17.44 -27.67
CA ASN A 559 -18.16 -17.62 -28.47
C ASN A 559 -17.78 -19.09 -28.65
N MET A 560 -17.98 -19.93 -27.61
CA MET A 560 -17.74 -21.38 -27.70
C MET A 560 -18.66 -22.10 -28.70
N LYS A 561 -19.80 -21.51 -29.08
CA LYS A 561 -20.66 -22.06 -30.15
C LYS A 561 -20.19 -21.64 -31.54
N GLN A 562 -19.42 -20.55 -31.63
CA GLN A 562 -19.00 -19.98 -32.90
C GLN A 562 -17.59 -20.40 -33.31
N TYR A 563 -16.72 -20.65 -32.32
CA TYR A 563 -15.29 -20.88 -32.51
C TYR A 563 -14.80 -22.03 -31.61
N THR A 564 -13.68 -22.66 -32.01
CA THR A 564 -12.85 -23.38 -31.04
C THR A 564 -11.98 -22.35 -30.32
N LEU A 565 -12.07 -22.31 -29.00
CA LEU A 565 -11.26 -21.44 -28.14
C LEU A 565 -10.13 -22.25 -27.53
N THR A 566 -8.92 -21.68 -27.51
CA THR A 566 -7.79 -22.28 -26.80
C THR A 566 -8.06 -22.37 -25.29
N VAL A 567 -7.17 -23.03 -24.55
CA VAL A 567 -7.11 -22.80 -23.10
C VAL A 567 -6.88 -21.30 -22.82
N PRO A 568 -7.50 -20.74 -21.77
CA PRO A 568 -7.35 -19.32 -21.48
C PRO A 568 -5.89 -18.94 -21.25
N TYR A 569 -5.44 -17.85 -21.85
CA TYR A 569 -4.08 -17.31 -21.61
C TYR A 569 -4.07 -16.22 -20.53
N SER A 570 -5.19 -15.50 -20.35
CA SER A 570 -5.35 -14.46 -19.34
C SER A 570 -6.78 -14.39 -18.81
N SER A 571 -7.01 -13.57 -17.78
CA SER A 571 -8.34 -13.28 -17.21
C SER A 571 -8.49 -11.79 -16.95
N GLN A 572 -9.74 -11.31 -16.96
CA GLN A 572 -10.06 -9.90 -16.76
C GLN A 572 -11.30 -9.77 -15.87
N SER A 573 -11.22 -8.91 -14.86
CA SER A 573 -12.40 -8.51 -14.09
C SER A 573 -13.28 -7.55 -14.89
N MET A 574 -14.60 -7.71 -14.82
CA MET A 574 -15.53 -6.77 -15.46
C MET A 574 -15.57 -5.45 -14.69
N ALA A 575 -15.50 -4.34 -15.41
CA ALA A 575 -15.52 -2.99 -14.87
C ALA A 575 -16.33 -2.06 -15.76
N PHE A 576 -16.72 -0.91 -15.21
CA PHE A 576 -17.23 0.21 -15.99
C PHE A 576 -16.17 1.30 -16.14
N LEU A 577 -16.09 1.86 -17.33
CA LEU A 577 -15.43 3.13 -17.60
C LEU A 577 -16.49 4.23 -17.55
N VAL A 578 -16.29 5.22 -16.68
CA VAL A 578 -17.27 6.29 -16.41
C VAL A 578 -16.57 7.63 -16.23
N LYS A 579 -17.28 8.75 -16.41
CA LYS A 579 -16.76 10.07 -15.99
C LYS A 579 -16.51 10.04 -14.47
N GLU A 580 -15.40 10.60 -14.01
CA GLU A 580 -14.99 10.52 -12.59
C GLU A 580 -16.09 11.02 -11.63
N GLU A 581 -16.82 12.07 -12.01
CA GLU A 581 -17.92 12.63 -11.21
C GLU A 581 -19.09 11.65 -10.96
N ARG A 582 -19.25 10.64 -11.83
CA ARG A 582 -20.34 9.65 -11.77
C ARG A 582 -19.93 8.32 -11.14
N ARG A 583 -18.67 8.18 -10.73
CA ARG A 583 -18.09 6.93 -10.19
C ARG A 583 -18.95 6.26 -9.12
N LYS A 584 -19.53 7.05 -8.21
CA LYS A 584 -20.36 6.56 -7.10
C LYS A 584 -21.65 5.86 -7.57
N GLU A 585 -22.17 6.22 -8.75
CA GLU A 585 -23.37 5.60 -9.32
C GLU A 585 -23.14 4.14 -9.73
N PHE A 586 -21.88 3.76 -9.98
CA PHE A 586 -21.48 2.47 -10.56
C PHE A 586 -20.68 1.59 -9.58
N SER A 587 -20.73 1.87 -8.28
CA SER A 587 -19.98 1.11 -7.27
C SER A 587 -20.62 -0.23 -6.88
N ASP A 588 -21.91 -0.43 -7.18
CA ASP A 588 -22.69 -1.60 -6.75
C ASP A 588 -23.51 -2.16 -7.92
N TRP A 589 -23.43 -3.49 -8.13
CA TRP A 589 -24.13 -4.15 -9.22
C TRP A 589 -25.65 -4.02 -9.13
N GLN A 590 -26.21 -4.14 -7.94
CA GLN A 590 -27.66 -4.11 -7.74
C GLN A 590 -28.23 -2.71 -8.02
N SER A 591 -27.53 -1.67 -7.59
CA SER A 591 -27.84 -0.28 -7.91
C SER A 591 -27.92 -0.07 -9.43
N ILE A 592 -26.89 -0.49 -10.17
CA ILE A 592 -26.81 -0.33 -11.63
C ILE A 592 -27.99 -1.02 -12.32
N PHE A 593 -28.23 -2.30 -12.03
CA PHE A 593 -29.30 -3.07 -12.69
C PHE A 593 -30.72 -2.61 -12.32
N SER A 594 -30.87 -1.89 -11.20
CA SER A 594 -32.18 -1.40 -10.75
C SER A 594 -32.62 -0.09 -11.39
N ARG A 595 -31.68 0.65 -12.01
CA ARG A 595 -31.89 2.00 -12.56
C ARG A 595 -32.31 1.97 -14.03
N GLU A 596 -33.38 2.70 -14.34
CA GLU A 596 -33.93 2.79 -15.71
C GLU A 596 -33.34 3.97 -16.49
N ASP A 597 -32.77 4.95 -15.79
CA ASP A 597 -32.20 6.16 -16.37
C ASP A 597 -30.79 5.97 -16.92
N LEU A 598 -30.15 4.83 -16.64
CA LEU A 598 -28.78 4.55 -17.08
C LEU A 598 -28.71 3.99 -18.51
N ILE A 599 -27.88 4.62 -19.33
CA ILE A 599 -27.51 4.18 -20.67
C ILE A 599 -26.13 3.54 -20.63
N ILE A 600 -26.06 2.23 -20.88
CA ILE A 600 -24.82 1.44 -20.82
C ILE A 600 -24.33 1.08 -22.21
N GLY A 601 -23.12 1.49 -22.54
CA GLY A 601 -22.39 1.05 -23.72
C GLY A 601 -21.73 -0.32 -23.50
N ILE A 602 -21.90 -1.24 -24.45
CA ILE A 602 -21.19 -2.52 -24.45
C ILE A 602 -20.48 -2.66 -25.81
N PRO A 603 -19.14 -2.80 -25.83
CA PRO A 603 -18.39 -3.04 -27.05
C PRO A 603 -18.78 -4.37 -27.70
N GLU A 604 -18.73 -4.45 -29.04
CA GLU A 604 -19.05 -5.64 -29.83
C GLU A 604 -18.39 -6.93 -29.29
N ILE A 605 -17.13 -6.86 -28.84
CA ILE A 605 -16.38 -8.01 -28.29
C ILE A 605 -17.03 -8.64 -27.04
N PHE A 606 -17.75 -7.84 -26.24
CA PHE A 606 -18.40 -8.25 -25.00
C PHE A 606 -19.93 -8.35 -25.13
N TYR A 607 -20.49 -7.94 -26.28
CA TYR A 607 -21.93 -7.87 -26.47
C TYR A 607 -22.57 -9.26 -26.54
N SER A 608 -23.69 -9.43 -25.83
CA SER A 608 -24.47 -10.66 -25.84
C SER A 608 -25.92 -10.37 -25.47
N GLU A 609 -26.84 -10.58 -26.42
CA GLU A 609 -28.28 -10.35 -26.19
C GLU A 609 -28.81 -11.07 -24.94
N ASN A 610 -28.31 -12.26 -24.66
CA ASN A 610 -28.72 -13.04 -23.49
C ASN A 610 -28.28 -12.40 -22.17
N ILE A 611 -27.09 -11.80 -22.14
CA ILE A 611 -26.57 -11.10 -20.95
C ILE A 611 -27.35 -9.80 -20.75
N VAL A 612 -27.59 -9.06 -21.84
CA VAL A 612 -28.38 -7.83 -21.83
C VAL A 612 -29.79 -8.10 -21.28
N ARG A 613 -30.50 -9.08 -21.84
CA ARG A 613 -31.86 -9.44 -21.37
C ARG A 613 -31.92 -9.93 -19.93
N ARG A 614 -30.85 -10.55 -19.42
CA ARG A 614 -30.83 -11.14 -18.07
C ARG A 614 -30.47 -10.14 -16.98
N TYR A 615 -29.53 -9.23 -17.26
CA TYR A 615 -28.96 -8.36 -16.24
C TYR A 615 -29.29 -6.89 -16.45
N PHE A 616 -29.49 -6.46 -17.70
CA PHE A 616 -29.76 -5.07 -18.07
C PHE A 616 -31.20 -4.91 -18.59
N GLU A 617 -32.16 -5.60 -17.97
CA GLU A 617 -33.58 -5.55 -18.38
C GLU A 617 -34.17 -4.13 -18.24
N LYS A 618 -33.72 -3.39 -17.24
CA LYS A 618 -34.18 -2.02 -16.95
C LYS A 618 -33.34 -0.93 -17.60
N ASN A 619 -32.07 -1.20 -17.87
CA ASN A 619 -31.15 -0.23 -18.44
C ASN A 619 -31.34 -0.15 -19.95
N THR A 620 -31.02 1.01 -20.53
CA THR A 620 -30.89 1.11 -21.98
C THR A 620 -29.48 0.66 -22.38
N VAL A 621 -29.34 -0.39 -23.18
CA VAL A 621 -28.02 -0.91 -23.60
C VAL A 621 -27.75 -0.62 -25.07
N TRP A 622 -26.60 -0.01 -25.34
CA TRP A 622 -26.13 0.31 -26.69
C TRP A 622 -24.94 -0.59 -27.04
N GLU A 623 -25.05 -1.30 -28.16
CA GLU A 623 -23.91 -1.98 -28.77
C GLU A 623 -23.01 -0.94 -29.46
N ILE A 624 -21.73 -0.97 -29.17
CA ILE A 624 -20.77 0.02 -29.67
C ILE A 624 -19.69 -0.68 -30.50
N SER A 625 -19.57 -0.27 -31.76
CA SER A 625 -18.66 -0.86 -32.74
C SER A 625 -17.18 -0.52 -32.49
N THR A 626 -16.90 0.61 -31.84
CA THR A 626 -15.54 0.94 -31.37
C THR A 626 -15.60 1.75 -30.07
N PRO A 627 -14.81 1.39 -29.05
CA PRO A 627 -14.63 2.16 -27.83
C PRO A 627 -14.41 3.67 -28.03
N ARG A 628 -13.77 4.07 -29.14
CA ARG A 628 -13.49 5.48 -29.43
C ARG A 628 -14.73 6.35 -29.54
N LEU A 629 -15.88 5.78 -29.89
CA LEU A 629 -17.13 6.54 -30.01
C LEU A 629 -17.56 7.10 -28.66
N PHE A 630 -17.28 6.41 -27.56
CA PHE A 630 -17.65 6.84 -26.21
C PHE A 630 -17.15 8.23 -25.82
N PHE A 631 -15.96 8.56 -26.29
CA PHE A 631 -15.27 9.80 -25.92
C PHE A 631 -15.66 10.98 -26.83
N LYS A 632 -16.56 10.77 -27.81
CA LYS A 632 -17.01 11.83 -28.72
C LYS A 632 -18.25 12.53 -28.17
N GLU A 633 -18.35 13.83 -28.43
CA GLU A 633 -19.50 14.67 -28.03
C GLU A 633 -20.86 14.07 -28.45
N GLU A 634 -20.92 13.44 -29.63
CA GLU A 634 -22.14 12.80 -30.17
C GLU A 634 -22.67 11.63 -29.32
N TYR A 635 -21.84 11.04 -28.46
CA TYR A 635 -22.17 9.87 -27.64
C TYR A 635 -22.15 10.19 -26.13
N GLU A 636 -22.19 11.47 -25.74
CA GLU A 636 -22.23 11.88 -24.33
C GLU A 636 -23.48 11.39 -23.57
N ASN A 637 -24.50 10.94 -24.30
CA ASN A 637 -25.69 10.31 -23.72
C ASN A 637 -25.40 8.91 -23.15
N ILE A 638 -24.24 8.31 -23.42
CA ILE A 638 -23.84 7.03 -22.83
C ILE A 638 -23.16 7.29 -21.48
N ASP A 639 -23.74 6.73 -20.43
CA ASP A 639 -23.34 7.04 -19.05
C ASP A 639 -22.09 6.27 -18.61
N ALA A 640 -21.96 5.04 -19.10
CA ALA A 640 -20.89 4.13 -18.75
C ALA A 640 -20.61 3.13 -19.86
N MET A 641 -19.36 2.69 -19.97
CA MET A 641 -18.97 1.61 -20.85
C MET A 641 -18.52 0.38 -20.07
N LEU A 642 -19.12 -0.78 -20.35
CA LEU A 642 -18.73 -2.04 -19.75
C LEU A 642 -17.51 -2.63 -20.48
N PHE A 643 -16.43 -2.86 -19.74
CA PHE A 643 -15.16 -3.39 -20.22
C PHE A 643 -14.57 -4.44 -19.29
N GLY A 644 -13.47 -5.06 -19.70
CA GLY A 644 -12.50 -5.59 -18.76
C GLY A 644 -11.72 -4.45 -18.08
N ALA A 645 -11.42 -4.59 -16.80
CA ALA A 645 -10.75 -3.57 -15.99
C ALA A 645 -9.40 -3.12 -16.58
N ALA A 646 -8.65 -4.05 -17.17
CA ALA A 646 -7.41 -3.76 -17.90
C ALA A 646 -7.63 -2.80 -19.09
N THR A 647 -8.64 -3.09 -19.92
CA THR A 647 -9.01 -2.25 -21.07
C THR A 647 -9.50 -0.89 -20.63
N ALA A 648 -10.38 -0.85 -19.62
CA ALA A 648 -10.87 0.40 -19.05
C ALA A 648 -9.71 1.28 -18.54
N SER A 649 -8.75 0.70 -17.81
CA SER A 649 -7.57 1.44 -17.32
C SER A 649 -6.73 2.01 -18.47
N ALA A 650 -6.50 1.24 -19.52
CA ALA A 650 -5.76 1.73 -20.68
C ALA A 650 -6.47 2.90 -21.38
N TRP A 651 -7.80 2.91 -21.42
CA TRP A 651 -8.56 4.05 -21.94
C TRP A 651 -8.49 5.30 -21.07
N THR A 652 -8.41 5.16 -19.74
CA THR A 652 -8.17 6.31 -18.85
C THR A 652 -6.80 6.94 -19.06
N LEU A 653 -5.79 6.16 -19.48
CA LEU A 653 -4.47 6.71 -19.82
C LEU A 653 -4.51 7.68 -21.02
N ILE A 654 -5.52 7.54 -21.87
CA ILE A 654 -5.75 8.43 -23.01
C ILE A 654 -6.75 9.54 -22.66
N ASN A 655 -7.75 9.23 -21.83
CA ASN A 655 -8.85 10.12 -21.45
C ASN A 655 -8.90 10.24 -19.91
N PRO A 656 -8.05 11.07 -19.29
CA PRO A 656 -7.86 11.12 -17.84
C PRO A 656 -9.06 11.71 -17.07
N GLU A 657 -10.08 12.23 -17.76
CA GLU A 657 -11.36 12.64 -17.18
C GLU A 657 -12.29 11.45 -16.85
N TYR A 658 -11.94 10.25 -17.34
CA TYR A 658 -12.64 9.00 -17.06
C TYR A 658 -11.92 8.17 -16.00
N THR A 659 -12.67 7.27 -15.37
CA THR A 659 -12.20 6.40 -14.30
C THR A 659 -12.74 4.99 -14.45
N VAL A 660 -12.06 4.05 -13.82
CA VAL A 660 -12.45 2.64 -13.81
C VAL A 660 -13.08 2.28 -12.48
N ILE A 661 -14.25 1.65 -12.54
CA ILE A 661 -14.94 1.14 -11.36
C ILE A 661 -15.32 -0.33 -11.55
N VAL A 662 -14.88 -1.16 -10.62
CA VAL A 662 -15.32 -2.56 -10.51
C VAL A 662 -16.46 -2.59 -9.51
N PRO A 663 -17.71 -2.82 -9.94
CA PRO A 663 -18.83 -2.81 -9.01
C PRO A 663 -18.74 -3.98 -8.02
N LYS A 664 -19.21 -3.75 -6.80
CA LYS A 664 -19.27 -4.75 -5.72
C LYS A 664 -20.66 -5.45 -5.72
N PRO A 665 -20.75 -6.71 -5.27
CA PRO A 665 -19.64 -7.62 -4.95
C PRO A 665 -18.86 -8.02 -6.21
N ALA A 666 -17.55 -8.29 -6.05
CA ALA A 666 -16.70 -8.72 -7.16
C ALA A 666 -17.27 -9.99 -7.81
N ARG A 667 -17.34 -9.99 -9.15
CA ARG A 667 -17.80 -11.13 -9.94
C ARG A 667 -16.60 -11.96 -10.42
N PRO A 668 -16.81 -13.26 -10.74
CA PRO A 668 -15.76 -14.07 -11.34
C PRO A 668 -15.17 -13.42 -12.59
N GLU A 669 -13.86 -13.52 -12.74
CA GLU A 669 -13.15 -12.96 -13.87
C GLU A 669 -13.54 -13.65 -15.18
N LEU A 670 -13.60 -12.85 -16.25
CA LEU A 670 -13.81 -13.34 -17.60
C LEU A 670 -12.47 -13.84 -18.15
N SER A 671 -12.42 -15.12 -18.49
CA SER A 671 -11.24 -15.71 -19.13
C SER A 671 -11.14 -15.25 -20.58
N MET A 672 -9.91 -15.04 -21.06
CA MET A 672 -9.60 -14.69 -22.45
C MET A 672 -8.83 -15.83 -23.12
N ALA A 673 -9.24 -16.19 -24.32
CA ALA A 673 -8.65 -17.26 -25.13
C ALA A 673 -8.50 -16.81 -26.58
N PHE A 674 -7.56 -17.41 -27.32
CA PHE A 674 -7.48 -17.19 -28.76
C PHE A 674 -8.56 -18.00 -29.47
N ALA A 675 -9.19 -17.43 -30.49
CA ALA A 675 -10.13 -18.14 -31.34
C ALA A 675 -9.41 -18.72 -32.56
N ILE A 676 -9.70 -19.99 -32.84
CA ILE A 676 -9.19 -20.74 -33.98
C ILE A 676 -10.36 -21.41 -34.73
N ASN A 677 -10.08 -21.96 -35.91
CA ASN A 677 -11.07 -22.70 -36.69
C ASN A 677 -11.57 -23.94 -35.93
N THR A 678 -12.87 -24.26 -36.05
CA THR A 678 -13.54 -25.31 -35.28
C THR A 678 -13.05 -26.73 -35.60
N ASP A 679 -12.49 -26.93 -36.79
CA ASP A 679 -12.20 -28.28 -37.32
C ASP A 679 -10.71 -28.69 -37.23
N ASP A 680 -9.85 -27.93 -36.53
CA ASP A 680 -8.41 -28.25 -36.40
C ASP A 680 -7.97 -28.56 -34.96
N ASN A 681 -8.20 -29.81 -34.53
CA ASN A 681 -7.81 -30.30 -33.22
C ASN A 681 -6.28 -30.37 -33.02
N ALA A 682 -5.51 -30.60 -34.09
CA ALA A 682 -4.06 -30.70 -33.98
C ALA A 682 -3.44 -29.35 -33.60
N PHE A 683 -3.94 -28.27 -34.22
CA PHE A 683 -3.54 -26.92 -33.89
C PHE A 683 -4.02 -26.51 -32.50
N GLU A 684 -5.24 -26.88 -32.10
CA GLU A 684 -5.73 -26.66 -30.72
C GLU A 684 -4.82 -27.31 -29.67
N ILE A 685 -4.46 -28.58 -29.86
CA ILE A 685 -3.61 -29.32 -28.92
C ILE A 685 -2.22 -28.70 -28.86
N TYR A 686 -1.66 -28.29 -30.01
CA TYR A 686 -0.39 -27.59 -30.06
C TYR A 686 -0.44 -26.29 -29.25
N LEU A 687 -1.42 -25.42 -29.51
CA LEU A 687 -1.58 -24.15 -28.80
C LEU A 687 -1.86 -24.37 -27.31
N ARG A 688 -2.64 -25.38 -26.94
CA ARG A 688 -2.90 -25.76 -25.55
C ARG A 688 -1.61 -26.06 -24.79
N ASN A 689 -0.76 -26.92 -25.37
CA ASN A 689 0.51 -27.30 -24.75
C ASN A 689 1.48 -26.11 -24.74
N TRP A 690 1.51 -25.32 -25.81
CA TRP A 690 2.32 -24.12 -25.91
C TRP A 690 1.93 -23.07 -24.86
N ILE A 691 0.65 -22.72 -24.73
CA ILE A 691 0.16 -21.79 -23.70
C ILE A 691 0.50 -22.31 -22.30
N PHE A 692 0.33 -23.61 -22.05
CA PHE A 692 0.69 -24.20 -20.76
C PHE A 692 2.18 -24.04 -20.45
N MET A 693 3.05 -24.30 -21.41
CA MET A 693 4.50 -24.09 -21.30
C MET A 693 4.84 -22.62 -21.02
N MET A 694 4.20 -21.68 -21.73
CA MET A 694 4.43 -20.24 -21.58
C MET A 694 3.91 -19.66 -20.27
N LYS A 695 2.93 -20.32 -19.63
CA LYS A 695 2.55 -20.02 -18.25
C LYS A 695 3.55 -20.60 -17.26
N GLN A 696 4.01 -21.84 -17.48
CA GLN A 696 4.94 -22.50 -16.58
C GLN A 696 6.30 -21.78 -16.50
N ASN A 697 6.76 -21.21 -17.61
CA ASN A 697 8.00 -20.43 -17.65
C ASN A 697 7.80 -18.93 -17.30
N ASN A 698 6.58 -18.51 -16.91
CA ASN A 698 6.18 -17.14 -16.58
C ASN A 698 6.30 -16.10 -17.72
N SER A 699 6.43 -16.51 -18.98
CA SER A 699 6.53 -15.56 -20.10
C SER A 699 5.27 -14.72 -20.26
N ILE A 700 4.09 -15.35 -20.19
CA ILE A 700 2.81 -14.63 -20.27
C ILE A 700 2.63 -13.69 -19.07
N ASP A 701 3.05 -14.09 -17.87
CA ASP A 701 2.99 -13.25 -16.67
C ASP A 701 3.93 -12.03 -16.76
N GLN A 702 5.11 -12.21 -17.35
CA GLN A 702 6.03 -11.10 -17.62
C GLN A 702 5.43 -10.11 -18.62
N LEU A 703 4.85 -10.61 -19.71
CA LEU A 703 4.12 -9.77 -20.67
C LEU A 703 2.94 -9.08 -20.02
N PHE A 704 2.22 -9.74 -19.12
CA PHE A 704 1.08 -9.16 -18.40
C PHE A 704 1.54 -8.01 -17.50
N HIS A 705 2.61 -8.21 -16.73
CA HIS A 705 3.19 -7.18 -15.89
C HIS A 705 3.63 -5.95 -16.67
N TYR A 706 4.23 -6.16 -17.84
CA TYR A 706 4.56 -5.07 -18.73
C TYR A 706 3.28 -4.47 -19.32
N TRP A 707 2.61 -5.14 -20.25
CA TRP A 707 1.49 -4.61 -21.06
C TRP A 707 0.30 -4.13 -20.24
N ILE A 708 -0.11 -4.90 -19.24
CA ILE A 708 -1.31 -4.62 -18.46
C ILE A 708 -0.98 -3.78 -17.22
N ALA A 709 0.03 -4.19 -16.44
CA ALA A 709 0.34 -3.54 -15.16
C ALA A 709 1.32 -2.36 -15.25
N GLY A 710 1.86 -2.05 -16.43
CA GLY A 710 2.77 -0.93 -16.64
C GLY A 710 4.11 -1.05 -15.91
N LYS A 711 4.48 -2.26 -15.46
CA LYS A 711 5.74 -2.51 -14.75
C LYS A 711 6.89 -2.61 -15.75
N LYS A 712 8.10 -2.23 -15.30
CA LYS A 712 9.30 -2.40 -16.12
C LYS A 712 9.59 -3.88 -16.42
N PRO A 713 10.18 -4.18 -17.58
CA PRO A 713 10.59 -5.54 -17.92
C PRO A 713 11.64 -6.03 -16.90
N THR A 714 11.37 -7.15 -16.23
CA THR A 714 12.36 -7.83 -15.41
C THR A 714 13.35 -8.56 -16.32
N THR A 715 14.65 -8.30 -16.18
CA THR A 715 15.67 -9.05 -16.93
C THR A 715 15.80 -10.47 -16.36
N PHE A 716 16.30 -11.41 -17.17
CA PHE A 716 16.51 -12.82 -16.79
C PHE A 716 17.34 -12.99 -15.49
N LEU A 717 18.21 -12.02 -15.18
CA LEU A 717 19.00 -11.93 -13.94
C LEU A 717 18.18 -11.62 -12.68
N ASP A 718 16.98 -11.04 -12.80
CA ASP A 718 16.10 -10.75 -11.67
C ASP A 718 15.15 -11.92 -11.34
N ILE A 719 14.86 -12.78 -12.32
CA ILE A 719 14.04 -13.98 -12.15
C ILE A 719 14.75 -15.01 -11.27
N SER A 720 16.07 -15.19 -11.45
CA SER A 720 16.87 -16.06 -10.58
C SER A 720 16.89 -15.57 -9.12
N LYS A 721 16.93 -14.24 -8.90
CA LYS A 721 16.85 -13.66 -7.55
C LYS A 721 15.46 -13.80 -6.91
N GLN A 722 14.38 -13.72 -7.70
CA GLN A 722 13.02 -13.92 -7.19
C GLN A 722 12.70 -15.40 -6.92
N ALA A 723 13.21 -16.33 -7.73
CA ALA A 723 13.09 -17.77 -7.49
C ALA A 723 13.76 -18.17 -6.16
N ILE A 724 14.97 -17.67 -5.90
CA ILE A 724 15.68 -17.86 -4.62
C ILE A 724 14.89 -17.26 -3.44
N ARG A 725 14.13 -16.18 -3.67
CA ARG A 725 13.28 -15.54 -2.66
C ARG A 725 11.99 -16.30 -2.34
N LYS A 726 11.45 -17.06 -3.29
CA LYS A 726 10.28 -17.93 -3.07
C LYS A 726 10.65 -19.20 -2.33
N GLU A 727 11.84 -19.76 -2.56
CA GLU A 727 12.32 -20.93 -1.82
C GLU A 727 12.66 -20.60 -0.35
N THR A 728 13.13 -19.39 -0.07
CA THR A 728 13.43 -18.93 1.31
C THR A 728 12.21 -18.50 2.13
N LEU A 729 10.99 -18.59 1.59
CA LEU A 729 9.75 -18.35 2.32
C LEU A 729 9.03 -19.65 2.73
N HIS A 730 9.56 -20.82 2.32
CA HIS A 730 9.04 -22.13 2.72
C HIS A 730 9.98 -22.98 3.59
N ASP A 731 11.12 -22.42 3.98
CA ASP A 731 12.02 -22.93 5.03
C ASP A 731 12.19 -21.86 6.13
#